data_AF-A0A0D6AFZ6-F1
#
_entry.id   AF-A0A0D6AFZ6-F1
#
_cell.length_a   1.000
_cell.length_b   1.000
_cell.length_c   1.000
_cell.angle_alpha   90.00
_cell.angle_beta   90.00
_cell.angle_gamma   90.00
#
_symmetry.space_group_name_H-M   'P 1'
#
loop_
_entity.id
_entity.type
_entity.pdbx_description
1 polymer ?
#
loop_
_entity_poly.entity_id
_entity_poly.type
_entity_poly.pdbx_seq_one_letter_code
_entity_poly.pdbx_strand_id
1 'polypeptide(L)'
;MDYSSRDQQGKVAFYVLLWKRQGISLELFDNYWKDVHGPVCARLPGQHQYWQFHVAHNEGGFWLMPDDSLNASAKEEQFDGIAELTFTSPEERNIWFKAAGILMDDERNIFSKAIGYNTNVGNSITYVDKIADGCPNGEQNLIKYHCLIRKADGVGVSEFRKYLKDRLIPVFSSSSHILKSRLHLFEEIDNSRPEAGPVAHTETPGQQYDAALEVAFANQLDAALFLESDAYQNLAKESRPYIKHFKPFPQRTAHTFVHNGNITLVGQRSSFVANLITSIGASNQVRENILKLMMGSNASYTKPSSTTEIIQGKRTELVQALFARGEAFDSQGFIEIFTDKPVYQFGNYEPCLNKEAIFQSVKYFFSQVSALYHDIKMMWEVGSTVFVEMDVTYWRLDGSVVTLPCFDICRFEGEKLAELRIFMDANPVGDATIPVSATSSVMTLPHQQRYQPADAMKRFFIENPLGKQRVLQGFTPKWAIAGPRWSVVDQNTHFNSGTNNPQSSLLETLPGRKTEIVTALFARGEAFDSQGFTEFFVDNPVYQFGNYEPCLDKGAIFNSVEAFFGQVAALYHDIKMMWETGNIVFVEMDVMYWRKDGSKVTLPCADIFRFDGEKVAELRIFMDANPVGNPNIPVTDTSSVMTLSEGSKYEPTDVMRKFFLDHPQGQARVAQGYIPKWAIAGPRWAVNTSIINIEANGNGSIANSNNFNWSQLRSYLKGLKLDDLVQLLASDIGERR
;
A
#
# COMPACT_ATOMS: atom_id res chain seq x y z
N MET A 1 -1.92 -7.38 13.14
CA MET A 1 -3.10 -7.80 12.33
C MET A 1 -2.91 -9.27 12.01
N ASP A 2 -3.99 -10.06 12.03
CA ASP A 2 -3.96 -11.48 11.65
C ASP A 2 -4.69 -11.66 10.30
N TYR A 3 -3.94 -12.10 9.29
CA TYR A 3 -4.33 -12.35 7.92
C TYR A 3 -4.65 -13.83 7.67
N SER A 4 -4.72 -14.67 8.70
CA SER A 4 -5.01 -16.11 8.59
C SER A 4 -6.31 -16.42 7.82
N SER A 5 -7.27 -15.49 7.83
CA SER A 5 -8.53 -15.59 7.08
C SER A 5 -8.35 -15.71 5.56
N ARG A 6 -7.23 -15.22 4.99
CA ARG A 6 -6.97 -15.27 3.55
C ARG A 6 -6.89 -16.70 2.99
N ASP A 7 -6.46 -17.65 3.81
CA ASP A 7 -6.28 -19.04 3.38
C ASP A 7 -7.53 -19.91 3.65
N GLN A 8 -8.56 -19.39 4.33
CA GLN A 8 -9.72 -20.17 4.80
C GLN A 8 -10.61 -20.70 3.68
N GLN A 9 -10.55 -20.09 2.49
CA GLN A 9 -11.31 -20.55 1.32
C GLN A 9 -10.70 -21.82 0.71
N GLY A 10 -9.38 -22.02 0.83
CA GLY A 10 -8.72 -23.28 0.50
C GLY A 10 -9.13 -24.37 1.49
N LYS A 11 -9.95 -25.34 1.05
CA LYS A 11 -10.46 -26.42 1.90
C LYS A 11 -9.57 -27.65 1.91
N VAL A 12 -8.88 -27.92 0.81
CA VAL A 12 -7.92 -29.02 0.68
C VAL A 12 -6.63 -28.51 0.04
N ALA A 13 -5.51 -29.14 0.40
CA ALA A 13 -4.20 -28.84 -0.15
C ALA A 13 -3.60 -30.07 -0.85
N PHE A 14 -2.74 -29.78 -1.83
CA PHE A 14 -1.81 -30.71 -2.45
C PHE A 14 -0.40 -30.13 -2.27
N TYR A 15 0.40 -30.79 -1.45
CA TYR A 15 1.71 -30.32 -0.97
C TYR A 15 2.80 -31.23 -1.52
N VAL A 16 3.70 -30.72 -2.35
CA VAL A 16 4.64 -31.54 -3.11
C VAL A 16 6.06 -31.18 -2.76
N LEU A 17 6.82 -32.16 -2.27
CA LEU A 17 8.26 -32.03 -2.04
C LEU A 17 9.00 -32.35 -3.34
N LEU A 18 9.97 -31.51 -3.72
CA LEU A 18 10.62 -31.53 -5.02
C LEU A 18 12.14 -31.59 -4.90
N TRP A 19 12.73 -32.60 -5.51
CA TRP A 19 14.18 -32.78 -5.58
C TRP A 19 14.68 -32.35 -6.94
N LYS A 20 15.70 -31.51 -6.93
CA LYS A 20 16.40 -31.07 -8.13
C LYS A 20 17.02 -32.26 -8.86
N ARG A 21 16.85 -32.27 -10.19
CA ARG A 21 17.50 -33.24 -11.07
C ARG A 21 19.02 -33.22 -10.89
N GLN A 22 19.63 -34.40 -10.98
CA GLN A 22 21.08 -34.52 -10.98
C GLN A 22 21.67 -33.91 -12.27
N GLY A 23 22.85 -33.30 -12.15
CA GLY A 23 23.56 -32.71 -13.30
C GLY A 23 23.18 -31.26 -13.67
N ILE A 24 22.27 -30.61 -12.93
CA ILE A 24 21.97 -29.18 -13.08
C ILE A 24 22.35 -28.39 -11.82
N SER A 25 22.69 -27.10 -11.98
CA SER A 25 22.94 -26.20 -10.86
C SER A 25 21.64 -25.87 -10.11
N LEU A 26 21.76 -25.47 -8.85
CA LEU A 26 20.62 -25.02 -8.04
C LEU A 26 19.96 -23.78 -8.66
N GLU A 27 20.76 -22.84 -9.16
CA GLU A 27 20.26 -21.66 -9.85
C GLU A 27 19.44 -22.00 -11.10
N LEU A 28 19.91 -22.95 -11.93
CA LEU A 28 19.17 -23.38 -13.12
C LEU A 28 17.85 -24.06 -12.74
N PHE A 29 17.85 -24.86 -11.68
CA PHE A 29 16.64 -25.43 -11.11
C PHE A 29 15.66 -24.35 -10.63
N ASP A 30 16.14 -23.42 -9.81
CA ASP A 30 15.32 -22.36 -9.24
C ASP A 30 14.69 -21.51 -10.36
N ASN A 31 15.50 -21.07 -11.33
CA ASN A 31 15.04 -20.24 -12.45
C ASN A 31 14.11 -21.01 -13.40
N TYR A 32 14.44 -22.24 -13.80
CA TYR A 32 13.54 -23.00 -14.68
C TYR A 32 12.20 -23.28 -13.99
N TRP A 33 12.22 -23.62 -12.70
CA TRP A 33 10.99 -23.94 -11.99
C TRP A 33 10.08 -22.73 -11.83
N LYS A 34 10.60 -21.58 -11.41
CA LYS A 34 9.79 -20.36 -11.21
C LYS A 34 9.47 -19.61 -12.50
N ASP A 35 10.30 -19.73 -13.53
CA ASP A 35 10.15 -18.93 -14.76
C ASP A 35 9.59 -19.70 -15.97
N VAL A 36 9.68 -21.03 -15.99
CA VAL A 36 9.21 -21.87 -17.11
C VAL A 36 8.12 -22.84 -16.66
N HIS A 37 8.39 -23.69 -15.68
CA HIS A 37 7.45 -24.73 -15.25
C HIS A 37 6.24 -24.18 -14.49
N GLY A 38 6.48 -23.26 -13.56
CA GLY A 38 5.45 -22.63 -12.72
C GLY A 38 4.33 -21.96 -13.51
N PRO A 39 4.61 -21.13 -14.52
CA PRO A 39 3.59 -20.55 -15.38
C PRO A 39 2.71 -21.61 -16.09
N VAL A 40 3.27 -22.74 -16.52
CA VAL A 40 2.49 -23.82 -17.13
C VAL A 40 1.50 -24.40 -16.11
N CYS A 41 1.97 -24.71 -14.90
CA CYS A 41 1.14 -25.20 -13.81
C CYS A 41 0.02 -24.21 -13.43
N ALA A 42 0.33 -22.91 -13.37
CA ALA A 42 -0.62 -21.85 -13.01
C ALA A 42 -1.83 -21.75 -13.95
N ARG A 43 -1.72 -22.24 -15.19
CA ARG A 43 -2.80 -22.22 -16.20
C ARG A 43 -3.77 -23.40 -16.08
N LEU A 44 -3.46 -24.38 -15.23
CA LEU A 44 -4.33 -25.52 -15.03
C LEU A 44 -5.57 -25.14 -14.19
N PRO A 45 -6.74 -25.69 -14.49
CA PRO A 45 -8.00 -25.33 -13.84
C PRO A 45 -8.09 -25.82 -12.38
N GLY A 46 -8.97 -25.18 -11.60
CA GLY A 46 -9.39 -25.61 -10.25
C GLY A 46 -8.56 -25.09 -9.08
N GLN A 47 -7.38 -24.53 -9.34
CA GLN A 47 -6.52 -23.98 -8.27
C GLN A 47 -7.15 -22.76 -7.62
N HIS A 48 -7.16 -22.73 -6.29
CA HIS A 48 -7.48 -21.54 -5.51
C HIS A 48 -6.21 -20.74 -5.18
N GLN A 49 -5.16 -21.42 -4.73
CA GLN A 49 -3.83 -20.83 -4.54
C GLN A 49 -2.76 -21.79 -5.05
N TYR A 50 -1.65 -21.24 -5.53
CA TYR A 50 -0.46 -22.00 -5.91
C TYR A 50 0.80 -21.22 -5.54
N TRP A 51 1.59 -21.78 -4.64
CA TRP A 51 2.89 -21.27 -4.24
C TRP A 51 4.01 -22.24 -4.61
N GLN A 52 5.15 -21.67 -4.98
CA GLN A 52 6.44 -22.36 -4.97
C GLN A 52 7.29 -21.80 -3.84
N PHE A 53 7.74 -22.66 -2.94
CA PHE A 53 8.71 -22.32 -1.91
C PHE A 53 10.03 -22.98 -2.27
N HIS A 54 11.06 -22.18 -2.49
CA HIS A 54 12.42 -22.67 -2.68
C HIS A 54 13.06 -22.79 -1.31
N VAL A 55 13.58 -23.96 -0.96
CA VAL A 55 14.08 -24.24 0.39
C VAL A 55 15.55 -24.59 0.36
N ALA A 56 16.27 -24.14 1.39
CA ALA A 56 17.61 -24.62 1.70
C ALA A 56 17.54 -26.00 2.34
N HIS A 57 18.65 -26.73 2.22
CA HIS A 57 18.81 -28.00 2.90
C HIS A 57 18.83 -27.79 4.42
N ASN A 58 18.25 -28.73 5.16
CA ASN A 58 18.27 -28.72 6.61
C ASN A 58 19.64 -29.22 7.12
N GLU A 59 20.58 -28.30 7.32
CA GLU A 59 21.93 -28.58 7.83
C GLU A 59 21.98 -28.68 9.36
N GLY A 60 20.88 -28.34 10.05
CA GLY A 60 20.81 -28.38 11.51
C GLY A 60 21.42 -27.17 12.23
N GLY A 61 21.62 -27.29 13.54
CA GLY A 61 22.36 -26.34 14.39
C GLY A 61 21.56 -25.15 14.94
N PHE A 62 20.43 -24.80 14.33
CA PHE A 62 19.57 -23.72 14.83
C PHE A 62 18.36 -24.24 15.63
N TRP A 63 17.62 -25.22 15.07
CA TRP A 63 16.38 -25.72 15.65
C TRP A 63 16.62 -26.98 16.50
N LEU A 64 17.06 -26.76 17.73
CA LEU A 64 17.44 -27.82 18.65
C LEU A 64 16.23 -28.63 19.13
N MET A 65 16.41 -29.95 19.22
CA MET A 65 15.49 -30.86 19.88
C MET A 65 16.17 -31.52 21.10
N PRO A 66 15.43 -31.89 22.17
CA PRO A 66 16.04 -32.34 23.43
C PRO A 66 16.97 -33.55 23.34
N ASP A 67 16.77 -34.40 22.33
CA ASP A 67 17.48 -35.65 22.04
C ASP A 67 18.24 -35.61 20.69
N ASP A 68 18.09 -34.53 19.91
CA ASP A 68 18.76 -34.31 18.63
C ASP A 68 19.16 -32.84 18.54
N SER A 69 20.35 -32.54 19.06
CA SER A 69 20.89 -31.17 19.11
C SER A 69 21.34 -30.65 17.75
N LEU A 70 21.57 -31.50 16.75
CA LEU A 70 21.86 -31.02 15.40
C LEU A 70 20.57 -30.85 14.61
N ASN A 71 19.65 -31.81 14.71
CA ASN A 71 18.39 -31.84 13.96
C ASN A 71 18.56 -31.73 12.43
N ALA A 72 19.71 -32.11 11.88
CA ALA A 72 19.97 -32.13 10.45
C ALA A 72 19.18 -33.26 9.74
N SER A 73 18.91 -33.10 8.45
CA SER A 73 18.31 -34.14 7.61
C SER A 73 19.38 -34.95 6.87
N ALA A 74 19.13 -36.24 6.62
CA ALA A 74 20.03 -37.07 5.82
C ALA A 74 20.06 -36.59 4.36
N LYS A 75 21.14 -36.88 3.62
CA LYS A 75 21.35 -36.39 2.25
C LYS A 75 20.23 -36.77 1.31
N GLU A 76 19.67 -37.96 1.46
CA GLU A 76 18.59 -38.51 0.64
C GLU A 76 17.23 -37.84 0.94
N GLU A 77 17.10 -37.20 2.10
CA GLU A 77 15.91 -36.49 2.55
C GLU A 77 15.96 -34.99 2.25
N GLN A 78 17.08 -34.49 1.75
CA GLN A 78 17.22 -33.09 1.35
C GLN A 78 16.52 -32.86 0.02
N PHE A 79 15.51 -32.00 0.02
CA PHE A 79 14.80 -31.52 -1.17
C PHE A 79 15.03 -30.02 -1.35
N ASP A 80 14.76 -29.52 -2.55
CA ASP A 80 15.14 -28.17 -2.97
C ASP A 80 13.93 -27.23 -3.11
N GLY A 81 12.73 -27.80 -3.19
CA GLY A 81 11.51 -27.02 -3.39
C GLY A 81 10.25 -27.68 -2.83
N ILE A 82 9.23 -26.85 -2.61
CA ILE A 82 7.89 -27.26 -2.23
C ILE A 82 6.87 -26.56 -3.13
N ALA A 83 6.06 -27.32 -3.86
CA ALA A 83 4.86 -26.78 -4.51
C ALA A 83 3.67 -26.98 -3.57
N GLU A 84 2.98 -25.90 -3.23
CA GLU A 84 1.73 -25.98 -2.47
C GLU A 84 0.58 -25.43 -3.31
N LEU A 85 -0.41 -26.29 -3.55
CA LEU A 85 -1.65 -25.93 -4.24
C LEU A 85 -2.82 -26.09 -3.28
N THR A 86 -3.71 -25.12 -3.22
CA THR A 86 -4.97 -25.23 -2.47
C THR A 86 -6.17 -25.18 -3.41
N PHE A 87 -7.26 -25.80 -2.98
CA PHE A 87 -8.49 -25.93 -3.74
C PHE A 87 -9.68 -25.62 -2.83
N THR A 88 -10.71 -24.98 -3.37
CA THR A 88 -11.95 -24.68 -2.63
C THR A 88 -12.76 -25.94 -2.32
N SER A 89 -12.53 -27.04 -3.05
CA SER A 89 -13.14 -28.34 -2.77
C SER A 89 -12.30 -29.52 -3.29
N PRO A 90 -12.57 -30.76 -2.83
CA PRO A 90 -11.97 -31.97 -3.39
C PRO A 90 -12.27 -32.16 -4.90
N GLU A 91 -13.42 -31.69 -5.38
CA GLU A 91 -13.82 -31.77 -6.79
C GLU A 91 -12.90 -30.91 -7.67
N GLU A 92 -12.62 -29.66 -7.26
CA GLU A 92 -11.70 -28.77 -7.95
C GLU A 92 -10.27 -29.35 -7.99
N ARG A 93 -9.83 -29.97 -6.89
CA ARG A 93 -8.55 -30.71 -6.87
C ARG A 93 -8.53 -31.84 -7.90
N ASN A 94 -9.62 -32.60 -8.03
CA ASN A 94 -9.70 -33.69 -8.99
C ASN A 94 -9.76 -33.19 -10.45
N ILE A 95 -10.36 -32.02 -10.69
CA ILE A 95 -10.29 -31.33 -11.99
C ILE A 95 -8.84 -31.01 -12.33
N TRP A 96 -8.09 -30.45 -11.37
CA TRP A 96 -6.68 -30.16 -11.55
C TRP A 96 -5.85 -31.43 -11.80
N PHE A 97 -6.02 -32.51 -11.04
CA PHE A 97 -5.30 -33.77 -11.25
C PHE A 97 -5.52 -34.36 -12.64
N LYS A 98 -6.74 -34.25 -13.18
CA LYS A 98 -7.03 -34.70 -14.55
C LYS A 98 -6.30 -33.86 -15.61
N ALA A 99 -6.07 -32.57 -15.34
CA ALA A 99 -5.38 -31.65 -16.24
C ALA A 99 -3.84 -31.68 -16.09
N ALA A 100 -3.33 -32.10 -14.92
CA ALA A 100 -1.92 -32.04 -14.56
C ALA A 100 -1.00 -32.97 -15.38
N GLY A 101 -1.56 -33.89 -16.17
CA GLY A 101 -0.76 -34.80 -17.02
C GLY A 101 0.22 -34.09 -17.96
N ILE A 102 -0.10 -32.87 -18.41
CA ILE A 102 0.79 -32.06 -19.26
C ILE A 102 2.10 -31.66 -18.56
N LEU A 103 2.11 -31.60 -17.22
CA LEU A 103 3.29 -31.22 -16.45
C LEU A 103 4.33 -32.34 -16.42
N MET A 104 3.90 -33.61 -16.49
CA MET A 104 4.79 -34.78 -16.35
C MET A 104 5.90 -34.79 -17.40
N ASP A 105 5.61 -34.32 -18.62
CA ASP A 105 6.61 -34.24 -19.69
C ASP A 105 7.69 -33.18 -19.44
N ASP A 106 7.37 -32.14 -18.66
CA ASP A 106 8.29 -31.06 -18.30
C ASP A 106 9.04 -31.34 -17.00
N GLU A 107 8.41 -32.06 -16.05
CA GLU A 107 9.02 -32.41 -14.75
C GLU A 107 10.38 -33.10 -14.89
N ARG A 108 10.57 -33.98 -15.88
CA ARG A 108 11.86 -34.66 -16.16
C ARG A 108 13.02 -33.71 -16.49
N ASN A 109 12.73 -32.46 -16.85
CA ASN A 109 13.75 -31.45 -17.14
C ASN A 109 14.38 -30.90 -15.87
N ILE A 110 13.66 -30.94 -14.73
CA ILE A 110 14.04 -30.23 -13.51
C ILE A 110 14.00 -31.07 -12.24
N PHE A 111 13.22 -32.14 -12.18
CA PHE A 111 13.08 -32.97 -10.99
C PHE A 111 13.74 -34.34 -11.17
N SER A 112 14.29 -34.89 -10.08
CA SER A 112 14.58 -36.33 -9.96
C SER A 112 13.52 -37.06 -9.13
N LYS A 113 12.83 -36.35 -8.24
CA LYS A 113 11.80 -36.90 -7.36
C LYS A 113 10.78 -35.81 -7.04
N ALA A 114 9.49 -36.16 -7.02
CA ALA A 114 8.39 -35.26 -6.72
C ALA A 114 7.31 -36.02 -5.93
N ILE A 115 7.25 -35.81 -4.62
CA ILE A 115 6.38 -36.56 -3.71
C ILE A 115 5.23 -35.68 -3.25
N GLY A 116 4.01 -36.08 -3.63
CA GLY A 116 2.80 -35.33 -3.38
C GLY A 116 2.00 -35.84 -2.19
N TYR A 117 1.67 -34.95 -1.25
CA TYR A 117 0.83 -35.19 -0.09
C TYR A 117 -0.50 -34.47 -0.23
N ASN A 118 -1.60 -35.19 -0.03
CA ASN A 118 -2.94 -34.62 -0.02
C ASN A 118 -3.39 -34.31 1.41
N THR A 119 -4.25 -33.30 1.57
CA THR A 119 -5.02 -33.11 2.81
C THR A 119 -6.51 -33.33 2.55
N ASN A 120 -7.24 -33.79 3.57
CA ASN A 120 -8.71 -33.70 3.60
C ASN A 120 -9.18 -32.34 4.11
N VAL A 121 -10.50 -32.11 4.03
CA VAL A 121 -11.12 -30.87 4.52
C VAL A 121 -10.84 -30.70 6.02
N GLY A 122 -10.38 -29.51 6.40
CA GLY A 122 -10.06 -29.18 7.80
C GLY A 122 -8.70 -29.72 8.29
N ASN A 123 -7.88 -30.26 7.37
CA ASN A 123 -6.52 -30.72 7.66
C ASN A 123 -5.42 -29.79 7.13
N SER A 124 -5.77 -28.68 6.48
CA SER A 124 -4.86 -27.59 6.14
C SER A 124 -5.42 -26.29 6.72
N ILE A 125 -4.78 -25.73 7.75
CA ILE A 125 -5.31 -24.58 8.49
C ILE A 125 -4.17 -23.61 8.81
N THR A 126 -4.32 -22.35 8.39
CA THR A 126 -3.51 -21.23 8.88
C THR A 126 -4.13 -20.73 10.19
N TYR A 127 -3.40 -20.87 11.30
CA TYR A 127 -3.89 -20.50 12.64
C TYR A 127 -3.54 -19.07 13.04
N VAL A 128 -2.40 -18.58 12.56
CA VAL A 128 -2.01 -17.18 12.67
C VAL A 128 -1.19 -16.81 11.45
N ASP A 129 -1.39 -15.62 10.92
CA ASP A 129 -0.55 -15.05 9.87
C ASP A 129 -0.45 -13.54 10.02
N LYS A 130 0.68 -13.04 10.47
CA LYS A 130 0.97 -11.61 10.64
C LYS A 130 1.75 -11.05 9.45
N ILE A 131 1.92 -11.83 8.37
CA ILE A 131 2.66 -11.44 7.17
C ILE A 131 1.69 -10.74 6.20
N ALA A 132 1.85 -9.43 6.04
CA ALA A 132 0.96 -8.61 5.22
C ALA A 132 0.94 -9.03 3.74
N ASP A 133 2.11 -9.35 3.17
CA ASP A 133 2.21 -9.85 1.81
C ASP A 133 1.76 -11.33 1.71
N GLY A 134 0.68 -11.57 0.96
CA GLY A 134 0.17 -12.90 0.65
C GLY A 134 0.57 -13.43 -0.73
N CYS A 135 1.20 -12.61 -1.55
CA CYS A 135 1.58 -12.92 -2.92
C CYS A 135 3.08 -12.66 -3.18
N PRO A 136 4.00 -13.22 -2.38
CA PRO A 136 5.42 -12.96 -2.57
C PRO A 136 5.92 -13.38 -3.96
N ASN A 137 6.92 -12.65 -4.45
CA ASN A 137 7.66 -12.97 -5.66
C ASN A 137 9.17 -12.78 -5.43
N GLY A 138 9.77 -13.65 -4.61
CA GLY A 138 11.20 -13.63 -4.31
C GLY A 138 11.48 -13.79 -2.82
N GLU A 139 12.56 -13.14 -2.38
CA GLU A 139 12.96 -13.11 -0.97
C GLU A 139 11.94 -12.35 -0.13
N GLN A 140 11.78 -12.79 1.11
CA GLN A 140 10.95 -12.11 2.10
C GLN A 140 11.86 -11.69 3.25
N ASN A 141 11.77 -10.44 3.73
CA ASN A 141 12.56 -9.91 4.85
C ASN A 141 12.10 -10.47 6.21
N LEU A 142 12.05 -11.80 6.32
CA LEU A 142 11.61 -12.58 7.46
C LEU A 142 12.29 -13.95 7.43
N ILE A 143 12.20 -14.69 8.52
CA ILE A 143 12.68 -16.09 8.57
C ILE A 143 11.47 -16.99 8.48
N LYS A 144 11.52 -17.98 7.59
CA LYS A 144 10.46 -18.97 7.46
C LYS A 144 11.04 -20.36 7.32
N TYR A 145 10.42 -21.31 8.02
CA TYR A 145 10.73 -22.72 7.93
C TYR A 145 9.48 -23.51 7.52
N HIS A 146 9.69 -24.52 6.69
CA HIS A 146 8.72 -25.59 6.47
C HIS A 146 9.18 -26.80 7.28
N CYS A 147 8.52 -27.05 8.41
CA CYS A 147 8.88 -28.11 9.34
C CYS A 147 8.12 -29.38 9.00
N LEU A 148 8.82 -30.37 8.44
CA LEU A 148 8.25 -31.65 8.04
C LEU A 148 8.25 -32.61 9.23
N ILE A 149 7.10 -33.20 9.52
CA ILE A 149 6.85 -33.96 10.74
C ILE A 149 6.55 -35.41 10.42
N ARG A 150 7.24 -36.33 11.09
CA ARG A 150 6.92 -37.76 11.09
C ARG A 150 6.35 -38.16 12.43
N LYS A 151 5.28 -38.94 12.40
CA LYS A 151 4.63 -39.53 13.55
C LYS A 151 5.52 -40.60 14.18
N ALA A 152 5.49 -40.71 15.50
CA ALA A 152 6.14 -41.78 16.24
C ALA A 152 5.59 -43.16 15.86
N ASP A 153 6.47 -44.17 15.88
CA ASP A 153 6.10 -45.56 15.62
C ASP A 153 5.10 -46.02 16.70
N GLY A 154 4.05 -46.74 16.30
CA GLY A 154 3.03 -47.25 17.23
C GLY A 154 1.94 -46.24 17.65
N VAL A 155 2.09 -44.94 17.37
CA VAL A 155 1.06 -43.93 17.65
C VAL A 155 -0.04 -43.96 16.58
N GLY A 156 -1.30 -43.91 17.00
CA GLY A 156 -2.44 -43.83 16.09
C GLY A 156 -2.51 -42.48 15.36
N VAL A 157 -2.92 -42.46 14.09
CA VAL A 157 -3.05 -41.22 13.29
C VAL A 157 -3.96 -40.19 13.97
N SER A 158 -5.08 -40.62 14.54
CA SER A 158 -6.01 -39.74 15.25
C SER A 158 -5.38 -39.08 16.48
N GLU A 159 -4.64 -39.87 17.26
CA GLU A 159 -3.93 -39.40 18.45
C GLU A 159 -2.83 -38.40 18.10
N PHE A 160 -2.02 -38.70 17.08
CA PHE A 160 -1.01 -37.79 16.56
C PHE A 160 -1.61 -36.46 16.06
N ARG A 161 -2.66 -36.52 15.23
CA ARG A 161 -3.34 -35.32 14.72
C ARG A 161 -3.93 -34.50 15.86
N LYS A 162 -4.50 -35.15 16.88
CA LYS A 162 -5.00 -34.49 18.08
C LYS A 162 -3.87 -33.78 18.84
N TYR A 163 -2.73 -34.44 19.06
CA TYR A 163 -1.58 -33.81 19.70
C TYR A 163 -1.10 -32.57 18.94
N LEU A 164 -1.00 -32.64 17.62
CA LEU A 164 -0.61 -31.48 16.80
C LEU A 164 -1.59 -30.32 16.93
N LYS A 165 -2.90 -30.58 16.86
CA LYS A 165 -3.94 -29.53 16.94
C LYS A 165 -4.11 -28.96 18.34
N ASP A 166 -4.14 -29.81 19.36
CA ASP A 166 -4.55 -29.43 20.72
C ASP A 166 -3.35 -28.98 21.59
N ARG A 167 -2.13 -29.43 21.26
CA ARG A 167 -0.94 -29.17 22.07
C ARG A 167 0.15 -28.41 21.33
N LEU A 168 0.54 -28.85 20.13
CA LEU A 168 1.63 -28.21 19.38
C LEU A 168 1.20 -26.83 18.87
N ILE A 169 0.12 -26.75 18.08
CA ILE A 169 -0.28 -25.51 17.44
C ILE A 169 -0.53 -24.36 18.41
N PRO A 170 -1.23 -24.54 19.54
CA PRO A 170 -1.46 -23.45 20.48
C PRO A 170 -0.17 -22.81 21.01
N VAL A 171 0.94 -23.56 21.15
CA VAL A 171 2.24 -22.98 21.56
C VAL A 171 2.80 -22.06 20.49
N PHE A 172 2.72 -22.48 19.22
CA PHE A 172 3.21 -21.68 18.10
C PHE A 172 2.29 -20.49 17.83
N SER A 173 0.98 -20.68 17.74
CA SER A 173 0.05 -19.63 17.32
C SER A 173 -0.19 -18.55 18.39
N SER A 174 -0.01 -18.87 19.69
CA SER A 174 -0.17 -17.89 20.78
C SER A 174 1.07 -17.05 21.04
N SER A 175 2.24 -17.42 20.51
CA SER A 175 3.48 -16.69 20.74
C SER A 175 3.50 -15.33 20.02
N SER A 176 3.98 -14.30 20.70
CA SER A 176 4.22 -12.98 20.10
C SER A 176 5.35 -12.99 19.07
N HIS A 177 6.31 -13.92 19.19
CA HIS A 177 7.47 -14.05 18.31
C HIS A 177 7.17 -14.77 16.99
N ILE A 178 6.02 -15.43 16.89
CA ILE A 178 5.57 -16.14 15.69
C ILE A 178 4.75 -15.19 14.82
N LEU A 179 5.18 -15.02 13.58
CA LEU A 179 4.43 -14.32 12.55
C LEU A 179 3.41 -15.22 11.89
N LYS A 180 3.80 -16.44 11.49
CA LYS A 180 2.89 -17.37 10.82
C LYS A 180 2.99 -18.76 11.43
N SER A 181 1.84 -19.43 11.56
CA SER A 181 1.74 -20.84 11.91
C SER A 181 0.62 -21.47 11.08
N ARG A 182 0.98 -22.34 10.14
CA ARG A 182 0.04 -23.07 9.29
C ARG A 182 0.34 -24.56 9.35
N LEU A 183 -0.66 -25.35 9.69
CA LEU A 183 -0.55 -26.80 9.81
C LEU A 183 -1.18 -27.50 8.61
N HIS A 184 -0.45 -28.45 8.06
CA HIS A 184 -0.95 -29.44 7.11
C HIS A 184 -0.86 -30.82 7.74
N LEU A 185 -1.97 -31.54 7.78
CA LEU A 185 -2.04 -32.94 8.18
C LEU A 185 -2.23 -33.76 6.91
N PHE A 186 -1.23 -34.58 6.59
CA PHE A 186 -1.21 -35.33 5.35
C PHE A 186 -2.05 -36.60 5.49
N GLU A 187 -2.75 -36.94 4.40
CA GLU A 187 -3.31 -38.26 4.20
C GLU A 187 -2.22 -39.21 3.68
N GLU A 188 -2.52 -40.51 3.67
CA GLU A 188 -1.61 -41.52 3.11
C GLU A 188 -1.27 -41.18 1.65
N ILE A 189 0.01 -41.36 1.29
CA ILE A 189 0.47 -41.05 -0.06
C ILE A 189 -0.23 -41.96 -1.06
N ASP A 190 -0.81 -41.34 -2.09
CA ASP A 190 -1.34 -42.04 -3.24
C ASP A 190 -0.20 -42.44 -4.19
N ASN A 191 0.23 -43.70 -4.08
CA ASN A 191 1.26 -44.29 -4.94
C ASN A 191 0.73 -44.74 -6.33
N SER A 192 -0.52 -44.44 -6.69
CA SER A 192 -1.10 -44.84 -7.98
C SER A 192 -0.74 -43.92 -9.16
N ARG A 193 0.09 -42.90 -8.92
CA ARG A 193 0.54 -41.97 -9.97
C ARG A 193 1.39 -42.68 -11.02
N PRO A 194 1.14 -42.44 -12.32
CA PRO A 194 1.91 -43.07 -13.39
C PRO A 194 3.37 -42.59 -13.38
N GLU A 195 4.27 -43.42 -13.89
CA GLU A 195 5.69 -43.06 -14.04
C GLU A 195 5.85 -41.87 -15.01
N ALA A 196 6.47 -40.78 -14.55
CA ALA A 196 6.84 -39.64 -15.38
C ALA A 196 8.30 -39.77 -15.88
N GLY A 197 8.59 -40.86 -16.58
CA GLY A 197 9.95 -41.15 -17.04
C GLY A 197 10.93 -41.29 -15.86
N PRO A 198 12.02 -40.51 -15.77
CA PRO A 198 13.02 -40.65 -14.72
C PRO A 198 12.63 -40.04 -13.37
N VAL A 199 11.45 -39.40 -13.24
CA VAL A 199 11.02 -38.73 -12.00
C VAL A 199 10.32 -39.72 -11.09
N ALA A 200 10.83 -39.89 -9.87
CA ALA A 200 10.18 -40.73 -8.86
C ALA A 200 9.00 -40.00 -8.19
N HIS A 201 7.81 -40.62 -8.22
CA HIS A 201 6.58 -40.12 -7.57
C HIS A 201 6.13 -40.95 -6.38
N THR A 202 6.81 -42.05 -6.09
CA THR A 202 6.54 -42.92 -4.95
C THR A 202 7.58 -42.68 -3.87
N GLU A 203 7.15 -42.79 -2.61
CA GLU A 203 8.03 -42.63 -1.46
C GLU A 203 8.31 -43.99 -0.83
N THR A 204 9.55 -44.17 -0.35
CA THR A 204 9.96 -45.39 0.34
C THR A 204 9.12 -45.55 1.63
N PRO A 205 8.58 -46.75 1.92
CA PRO A 205 7.89 -47.00 3.18
C PRO A 205 8.73 -46.57 4.39
N GLY A 206 8.13 -45.78 5.29
CA GLY A 206 8.81 -45.24 6.47
C GLY A 206 9.54 -43.90 6.27
N GLN A 207 9.70 -43.42 5.02
CA GLN A 207 10.25 -42.09 4.74
C GLN A 207 9.18 -41.01 4.56
N GLN A 208 7.90 -41.40 4.54
CA GLN A 208 6.77 -40.50 4.37
C GLN A 208 6.66 -39.52 5.55
N TYR A 209 6.22 -38.30 5.26
CA TYR A 209 5.85 -37.32 6.28
C TYR A 209 4.34 -37.40 6.56
N ASP A 210 3.97 -37.19 7.82
CA ASP A 210 2.56 -37.24 8.27
C ASP A 210 1.95 -35.85 8.41
N ALA A 211 2.78 -34.81 8.51
CA ALA A 211 2.35 -33.42 8.60
C ALA A 211 3.47 -32.45 8.17
N ALA A 212 3.08 -31.21 7.91
CA ALA A 212 3.99 -30.08 7.76
C ALA A 212 3.50 -28.87 8.57
N LEU A 213 4.43 -28.13 9.15
CA LEU A 213 4.17 -26.85 9.82
C LEU A 213 4.96 -25.74 9.11
N GLU A 214 4.27 -24.82 8.46
CA GLU A 214 4.89 -23.55 8.02
C GLU A 214 4.96 -22.63 9.24
N VAL A 215 6.16 -22.20 9.59
CA VAL A 215 6.42 -21.29 10.71
C VAL A 215 7.27 -20.11 10.26
N ALA A 216 6.90 -18.90 10.68
CA ALA A 216 7.67 -17.69 10.35
C ALA A 216 7.94 -16.81 11.57
N PHE A 217 9.09 -16.14 11.56
CA PHE A 217 9.57 -15.18 12.54
C PHE A 217 9.98 -13.89 11.86
N ALA A 218 9.91 -12.76 12.55
CA ALA A 218 10.34 -11.50 11.96
C ALA A 218 11.86 -11.43 11.75
N ASN A 219 12.64 -12.05 12.64
CA ASN A 219 14.10 -12.04 12.62
C ASN A 219 14.66 -13.19 13.49
N GLN A 220 16.00 -13.34 13.49
CA GLN A 220 16.67 -14.43 14.22
C GLN A 220 16.50 -14.33 15.73
N LEU A 221 16.38 -13.11 16.28
CA LEU A 221 16.19 -12.90 17.71
C LEU A 221 14.83 -13.43 18.17
N ASP A 222 13.76 -13.12 17.42
CA ASP A 222 12.42 -13.66 17.72
C ASP A 222 12.39 -15.20 17.65
N ALA A 223 13.10 -15.78 16.68
CA ALA A 223 13.22 -17.23 16.58
C ALA A 223 13.97 -17.85 17.77
N ALA A 224 15.09 -17.26 18.19
CA ALA A 224 15.83 -17.70 19.38
C ALA A 224 15.00 -17.56 20.66
N LEU A 225 14.35 -16.41 20.88
CA LEU A 225 13.51 -16.16 22.06
C LEU A 225 12.32 -17.14 22.13
N PHE A 226 11.72 -17.48 20.99
CA PHE A 226 10.68 -18.51 20.95
C PHE A 226 11.21 -19.88 21.36
N LEU A 227 12.35 -20.30 20.79
CA LEU A 227 12.95 -21.60 21.08
C LEU A 227 13.46 -21.68 22.54
N GLU A 228 13.88 -20.58 23.15
CA GLU A 228 14.30 -20.53 24.56
C GLU A 228 13.12 -20.46 25.54
N SER A 229 11.91 -20.16 25.07
CA SER A 229 10.74 -20.02 25.94
C SER A 229 10.36 -21.32 26.66
N ASP A 230 9.92 -21.21 27.92
CA ASP A 230 9.43 -22.35 28.71
C ASP A 230 8.31 -23.11 27.98
N ALA A 231 7.45 -22.39 27.26
CA ALA A 231 6.35 -22.99 26.51
C ALA A 231 6.85 -23.94 25.42
N TYR A 232 7.85 -23.53 24.63
CA TYR A 232 8.46 -24.38 23.62
C TYR A 232 9.32 -25.48 24.26
N GLN A 233 10.11 -25.18 25.29
CA GLN A 233 10.97 -26.17 25.95
C GLN A 233 10.16 -27.31 26.59
N ASN A 234 9.00 -27.00 27.18
CA ASN A 234 8.08 -28.01 27.69
C ASN A 234 7.44 -28.80 26.54
N LEU A 235 6.98 -28.13 25.47
CA LEU A 235 6.44 -28.80 24.29
C LEU A 235 7.45 -29.77 23.67
N ALA A 236 8.70 -29.35 23.52
CA ALA A 236 9.76 -30.14 22.90
C ALA A 236 9.99 -31.45 23.68
N LYS A 237 10.00 -31.40 25.02
CA LYS A 237 10.08 -32.57 25.90
C LYS A 237 8.86 -33.48 25.77
N GLU A 238 7.66 -32.90 25.70
CA GLU A 238 6.39 -33.63 25.56
C GLU A 238 6.15 -34.22 24.16
N SER A 239 6.90 -33.78 23.15
CA SER A 239 6.65 -34.15 21.75
C SER A 239 7.05 -35.56 21.37
N ARG A 240 8.04 -36.14 22.06
CA ARG A 240 8.70 -37.40 21.69
C ARG A 240 7.79 -38.62 21.62
N PRO A 241 6.80 -38.79 22.52
CA PRO A 241 5.83 -39.87 22.40
C PRO A 241 5.01 -39.82 21.11
N TYR A 242 4.88 -38.65 20.46
CA TYR A 242 4.01 -38.42 19.31
C TYR A 242 4.77 -38.16 18.00
N ILE A 243 5.95 -37.54 18.08
CA ILE A 243 6.74 -37.07 16.96
C ILE A 243 8.07 -37.82 16.92
N LYS A 244 8.31 -38.55 15.83
CA LYS A 244 9.59 -39.21 15.54
C LYS A 244 10.63 -38.21 15.04
N HIS A 245 10.22 -37.39 14.06
CA HIS A 245 11.09 -36.41 13.42
C HIS A 245 10.36 -35.10 13.23
N PHE A 246 11.05 -33.99 13.46
CA PHE A 246 10.60 -32.63 13.21
C PHE A 246 11.72 -31.88 12.49
N LYS A 247 11.66 -31.85 11.15
CA LYS A 247 12.77 -31.43 10.30
C LYS A 247 12.47 -30.07 9.64
N PRO A 248 13.14 -28.99 10.08
CA PRO A 248 12.89 -27.64 9.56
C PRO A 248 13.72 -27.37 8.30
N PHE A 249 13.05 -27.01 7.21
CA PHE A 249 13.71 -26.59 5.97
C PHE A 249 13.57 -25.07 5.81
N PRO A 250 14.68 -24.31 5.82
CA PRO A 250 14.62 -22.85 5.69
C PRO A 250 14.13 -22.46 4.29
N GLN A 251 13.18 -21.52 4.21
CA GLN A 251 12.76 -20.94 2.95
C GLN A 251 13.78 -19.90 2.46
N ARG A 252 14.25 -20.02 1.22
CA ARG A 252 15.04 -19.00 0.52
C ARG A 252 14.13 -17.95 -0.11
N THR A 253 13.22 -18.39 -0.98
CA THR A 253 12.29 -17.53 -1.71
C THR A 253 10.90 -18.16 -1.80
N ALA A 254 9.89 -17.33 -2.04
CA ALA A 254 8.53 -17.76 -2.31
C ALA A 254 7.98 -17.04 -3.55
N HIS A 255 7.23 -17.77 -4.36
CA HIS A 255 6.62 -17.27 -5.59
C HIS A 255 5.16 -17.70 -5.66
N THR A 256 4.24 -16.75 -5.71
CA THR A 256 2.80 -17.01 -5.80
C THR A 256 2.33 -16.92 -7.25
N PHE A 257 1.85 -18.02 -7.80
CA PHE A 257 1.41 -18.16 -9.18
C PHE A 257 -0.11 -18.07 -9.36
N VAL A 258 -0.86 -18.56 -8.37
CA VAL A 258 -2.32 -18.44 -8.30
C VAL A 258 -2.68 -17.95 -6.89
N HIS A 259 -3.59 -16.98 -6.81
CA HIS A 259 -4.09 -16.48 -5.54
C HIS A 259 -5.57 -16.12 -5.66
N ASN A 260 -6.39 -16.56 -4.70
CA ASN A 260 -7.83 -16.36 -4.68
C ASN A 260 -8.53 -16.77 -5.99
N GLY A 261 -8.10 -17.88 -6.59
CA GLY A 261 -8.62 -18.40 -7.86
C GLY A 261 -8.13 -17.68 -9.12
N ASN A 262 -7.29 -16.66 -8.98
CA ASN A 262 -6.78 -15.86 -10.09
C ASN A 262 -5.30 -16.11 -10.34
N ILE A 263 -4.90 -16.22 -11.60
CA ILE A 263 -3.49 -16.34 -11.99
C ILE A 263 -2.81 -14.97 -11.73
N THR A 264 -1.77 -14.97 -10.90
CA THR A 264 -0.98 -13.76 -10.57
C THR A 264 -0.12 -13.32 -11.77
N LEU A 265 0.50 -12.15 -11.69
CA LEU A 265 1.45 -11.70 -12.71
C LEU A 265 2.60 -12.71 -12.91
N VAL A 266 3.08 -13.32 -11.82
CA VAL A 266 4.10 -14.38 -11.85
C VAL A 266 3.58 -15.60 -12.62
N GLY A 267 2.35 -16.04 -12.36
CA GLY A 267 1.70 -17.10 -13.12
C GLY A 267 1.51 -16.78 -14.60
N GLN A 268 1.24 -15.52 -14.94
CA GLN A 268 1.04 -15.09 -16.32
C GLN A 268 2.35 -14.98 -17.10
N ARG A 269 3.45 -14.55 -16.46
CA ARG A 269 4.64 -14.05 -17.17
C ARG A 269 5.97 -14.66 -16.77
N SER A 270 6.06 -15.47 -15.71
CA SER A 270 7.28 -15.83 -14.94
C SER A 270 7.56 -14.90 -13.76
N SER A 271 8.31 -15.38 -12.78
CA SER A 271 8.76 -14.59 -11.63
C SER A 271 9.65 -13.42 -12.06
N PHE A 272 10.61 -13.67 -12.93
CA PHE A 272 11.56 -12.67 -13.41
C PHE A 272 10.86 -11.56 -14.21
N VAL A 273 10.02 -11.92 -15.19
CA VAL A 273 9.32 -10.91 -16.01
C VAL A 273 8.29 -10.16 -15.17
N ALA A 274 7.60 -10.82 -14.24
CA ALA A 274 6.72 -10.14 -13.29
C ALA A 274 7.50 -9.10 -12.46
N ASN A 275 8.71 -9.45 -12.00
CA ASN A 275 9.55 -8.50 -11.29
C ASN A 275 9.95 -7.30 -12.18
N LEU A 276 10.39 -7.53 -13.42
CA LEU A 276 10.70 -6.43 -14.35
C LEU A 276 9.51 -5.49 -14.56
N ILE A 277 8.30 -6.04 -14.74
CA ILE A 277 7.07 -5.27 -14.92
C ILE A 277 6.79 -4.43 -13.66
N THR A 278 6.90 -5.03 -12.48
CA THR A 278 6.63 -4.36 -11.20
C THR A 278 7.69 -3.30 -10.91
N SER A 279 8.97 -3.61 -11.05
CA SER A 279 10.08 -2.70 -10.70
C SER A 279 10.10 -1.44 -11.56
N ILE A 280 9.77 -1.53 -12.86
CA ILE A 280 9.70 -0.36 -13.74
C ILE A 280 8.32 0.29 -13.78
N GLY A 281 7.30 -0.32 -13.15
CA GLY A 281 5.92 0.14 -13.21
C GLY A 281 5.30 0.06 -14.61
N ALA A 282 5.58 -1.00 -15.38
CA ALA A 282 5.09 -1.19 -16.75
C ALA A 282 3.58 -1.52 -16.81
N SER A 283 2.74 -0.55 -16.44
CA SER A 283 1.28 -0.70 -16.35
C SER A 283 0.61 -1.14 -17.66
N ASN A 284 1.23 -0.90 -18.82
CA ASN A 284 0.76 -1.41 -20.10
C ASN A 284 0.80 -2.94 -20.20
N GLN A 285 1.72 -3.61 -19.51
CA GLN A 285 1.91 -5.07 -19.58
C GLN A 285 0.80 -5.86 -18.89
N VAL A 286 0.07 -5.21 -17.98
CA VAL A 286 -1.07 -5.80 -17.24
C VAL A 286 -2.43 -5.42 -17.85
N ARG A 287 -2.45 -4.67 -18.96
CA ARG A 287 -3.69 -4.32 -19.66
C ARG A 287 -4.28 -5.54 -20.36
N GLU A 288 -5.60 -5.62 -20.37
CA GLU A 288 -6.35 -6.76 -20.90
C GLU A 288 -6.00 -7.11 -22.35
N ASN A 289 -5.74 -6.12 -23.21
CA ASN A 289 -5.35 -6.36 -24.60
C ASN A 289 -3.99 -7.09 -24.71
N ILE A 290 -3.01 -6.74 -23.88
CA ILE A 290 -1.71 -7.41 -23.81
C ILE A 290 -1.83 -8.78 -23.15
N LEU A 291 -2.64 -8.88 -22.09
CA LEU A 291 -2.93 -10.17 -21.45
C LEU A 291 -3.58 -11.16 -22.44
N LYS A 292 -4.63 -10.73 -23.15
CA LYS A 292 -5.31 -11.52 -24.19
C LYS A 292 -4.37 -11.91 -25.33
N LEU A 293 -3.55 -10.98 -25.81
CA LEU A 293 -2.57 -11.26 -26.86
C LEU A 293 -1.60 -12.37 -26.45
N MET A 294 -1.10 -12.32 -25.22
CA MET A 294 -0.10 -13.26 -24.72
C MET A 294 -0.68 -14.59 -24.21
N MET A 295 -1.95 -14.60 -23.77
CA MET A 295 -2.61 -15.78 -23.16
C MET A 295 -3.57 -16.51 -24.10
N GLY A 296 -3.94 -15.92 -25.24
CA GLY A 296 -4.88 -16.48 -26.21
C GLY A 296 -6.36 -16.27 -25.85
N SER A 297 -7.22 -16.31 -26.88
CA SER A 297 -8.66 -15.99 -26.81
C SER A 297 -9.56 -17.06 -26.18
N ASN A 298 -9.01 -18.23 -25.82
CA ASN A 298 -9.76 -19.37 -25.27
C ASN A 298 -9.51 -19.63 -23.77
N ALA A 299 -8.76 -18.77 -23.08
CA ALA A 299 -8.79 -18.80 -21.63
C ALA A 299 -10.19 -18.32 -21.19
N SER A 300 -11.02 -19.25 -20.72
CA SER A 300 -12.22 -18.97 -19.93
C SER A 300 -11.78 -18.21 -18.68
N TYR A 301 -11.59 -16.91 -18.86
CA TYR A 301 -11.38 -15.94 -17.81
C TYR A 301 -12.75 -15.68 -17.20
N THR A 302 -13.04 -16.29 -16.06
CA THR A 302 -13.98 -15.69 -15.12
C THR A 302 -13.39 -14.35 -14.71
N LYS A 303 -13.98 -13.31 -15.30
CA LYS A 303 -13.79 -11.88 -15.11
C LYS A 303 -12.86 -11.51 -13.94
N PRO A 304 -11.66 -10.94 -14.19
CA PRO A 304 -11.01 -10.12 -13.19
C PRO A 304 -11.83 -8.83 -13.11
N SER A 305 -12.33 -8.49 -11.92
CA SER A 305 -12.64 -7.09 -11.66
C SER A 305 -11.35 -6.30 -11.89
N SER A 306 -11.48 -5.18 -12.60
CA SER A 306 -10.42 -4.25 -12.92
C SER A 306 -9.51 -3.97 -11.70
N THR A 307 -8.24 -4.36 -11.76
CA THR A 307 -7.22 -3.83 -10.84
C THR A 307 -6.76 -2.45 -11.33
N THR A 308 -7.65 -1.47 -11.20
CA THR A 308 -7.28 -0.25 -10.48
C THR A 308 -6.89 -0.74 -9.08
N GLU A 309 -5.87 -0.21 -8.41
CA GLU A 309 -5.76 -0.48 -6.97
C GLU A 309 -6.94 0.25 -6.29
N ILE A 310 -8.12 -0.38 -6.38
CA ILE A 310 -9.30 -0.13 -5.58
C ILE A 310 -9.15 -1.14 -4.46
N ILE A 311 -8.82 -0.67 -3.28
CA ILE A 311 -9.10 -1.45 -2.08
C ILE A 311 -10.64 -1.49 -2.00
N GLN A 312 -11.25 -2.55 -2.54
CA GLN A 312 -12.72 -2.65 -2.62
C GLN A 312 -13.32 -2.72 -1.22
N GLY A 313 -13.99 -1.65 -0.84
CA GLY A 313 -14.94 -1.60 0.27
C GLY A 313 -16.21 -0.87 -0.15
N LYS A 314 -17.30 -1.05 0.61
CA LYS A 314 -18.62 -0.47 0.31
C LYS A 314 -18.58 1.05 0.08
N ARG A 315 -17.60 1.77 0.67
CA ARG A 315 -17.49 3.22 0.52
C ARG A 315 -16.81 3.64 -0.77
N THR A 316 -15.85 2.85 -1.29
CA THR A 316 -15.28 3.09 -2.62
C THR A 316 -16.31 3.07 -3.75
N GLU A 317 -17.31 2.18 -3.66
CA GLU A 317 -18.44 2.15 -4.60
C GLU A 317 -19.34 3.40 -4.48
N LEU A 318 -19.56 3.86 -3.24
CA LEU A 318 -20.30 5.11 -2.97
C LEU A 318 -19.58 6.33 -3.55
N VAL A 319 -18.25 6.40 -3.42
CA VAL A 319 -17.42 7.47 -4.02
C VAL A 319 -17.45 7.40 -5.55
N GLN A 320 -17.40 6.21 -6.16
CA GLN A 320 -17.56 6.07 -7.61
C GLN A 320 -18.94 6.53 -8.09
N ALA A 321 -19.99 6.23 -7.33
CA ALA A 321 -21.34 6.71 -7.62
C ALA A 321 -21.45 8.23 -7.51
N LEU A 322 -20.79 8.85 -6.52
CA LEU A 322 -20.68 10.31 -6.40
C LEU A 322 -20.06 10.93 -7.67
N PHE A 323 -18.92 10.43 -8.14
CA PHE A 323 -18.29 10.93 -9.37
C PHE A 323 -19.17 10.72 -10.60
N ALA A 324 -19.89 9.59 -10.69
CA ALA A 324 -20.83 9.35 -11.78
C ALA A 324 -21.97 10.38 -11.80
N ARG A 325 -22.49 10.80 -10.63
CA ARG A 325 -23.47 11.88 -10.53
C ARG A 325 -22.87 13.22 -10.95
N GLY A 326 -21.61 13.48 -10.60
CA GLY A 326 -20.86 14.64 -11.06
C GLY A 326 -20.66 14.70 -12.58
N GLU A 327 -20.27 13.58 -13.19
CA GLU A 327 -20.11 13.44 -14.65
C GLU A 327 -21.45 13.58 -15.41
N ALA A 328 -22.56 13.26 -14.75
CA ALA A 328 -23.92 13.40 -15.29
C ALA A 328 -24.55 14.78 -15.06
N PHE A 329 -23.84 15.71 -14.39
CA PHE A 329 -24.37 17.00 -13.91
C PHE A 329 -25.63 16.86 -13.04
N ASP A 330 -25.77 15.74 -12.34
CA ASP A 330 -26.88 15.46 -11.44
C ASP A 330 -26.62 16.06 -10.06
N SER A 331 -26.84 17.37 -9.91
CA SER A 331 -26.62 18.08 -8.64
C SER A 331 -27.55 17.60 -7.52
N GLN A 332 -28.76 17.13 -7.87
CA GLN A 332 -29.72 16.62 -6.89
C GLN A 332 -29.27 15.26 -6.35
N GLY A 333 -28.90 14.34 -7.23
CA GLY A 333 -28.30 13.10 -6.78
C GLY A 333 -26.98 13.35 -6.05
N PHE A 334 -26.13 14.26 -6.52
CA PHE A 334 -24.84 14.51 -5.90
C PHE A 334 -24.98 14.84 -4.40
N ILE A 335 -26.04 15.55 -3.99
CA ILE A 335 -26.21 15.95 -2.60
C ILE A 335 -26.84 14.87 -1.69
N GLU A 336 -27.56 13.89 -2.24
CA GLU A 336 -28.29 12.88 -1.45
C GLU A 336 -27.37 11.94 -0.65
N ILE A 337 -26.15 11.73 -1.14
CA ILE A 337 -25.14 10.87 -0.54
C ILE A 337 -24.52 11.49 0.73
N PHE A 338 -24.66 12.80 0.91
CA PHE A 338 -24.12 13.52 2.06
C PHE A 338 -24.97 13.33 3.33
N THR A 339 -24.30 13.35 4.49
CA THR A 339 -24.94 13.47 5.81
C THR A 339 -25.67 14.81 5.93
N ASP A 340 -26.51 14.98 6.96
CA ASP A 340 -27.29 16.23 7.13
C ASP A 340 -26.43 17.43 7.56
N LYS A 341 -25.23 17.18 8.06
CA LYS A 341 -24.23 18.21 8.41
C LYS A 341 -22.93 17.97 7.63
N PRO A 342 -22.95 18.15 6.30
CA PRO A 342 -21.78 17.86 5.49
C PRO A 342 -20.77 19.00 5.51
N VAL A 343 -19.52 18.64 5.27
CA VAL A 343 -18.45 19.57 4.91
C VAL A 343 -18.00 19.28 3.49
N TYR A 344 -17.99 20.29 2.63
CA TYR A 344 -17.49 20.18 1.26
C TYR A 344 -16.54 21.34 0.99
N GLN A 345 -15.35 21.04 0.51
CA GLN A 345 -14.37 22.06 0.13
C GLN A 345 -13.75 21.69 -1.22
N PHE A 346 -13.79 22.62 -2.15
CA PHE A 346 -13.14 22.51 -3.46
C PHE A 346 -11.95 23.45 -3.48
N GLY A 347 -10.74 22.95 -3.74
CA GLY A 347 -9.50 23.74 -3.73
C GLY A 347 -9.35 24.60 -2.48
N ASN A 348 -9.03 25.88 -2.68
CA ASN A 348 -8.94 26.89 -1.63
C ASN A 348 -10.23 27.72 -1.43
N TYR A 349 -11.35 27.33 -2.04
CA TYR A 349 -12.64 28.00 -1.85
C TYR A 349 -13.17 27.78 -0.42
N GLU A 350 -14.09 28.65 0.00
CA GLU A 350 -14.74 28.56 1.31
C GLU A 350 -15.48 27.22 1.49
N PRO A 351 -15.32 26.54 2.63
CA PRO A 351 -16.05 25.32 2.92
C PRO A 351 -17.56 25.53 2.92
N CYS A 352 -18.28 24.70 2.18
CA CYS A 352 -19.72 24.57 2.28
C CYS A 352 -20.07 23.68 3.48
N LEU A 353 -20.82 24.23 4.44
CA LEU A 353 -21.14 23.57 5.73
C LEU A 353 -22.56 23.01 5.82
N ASN A 354 -23.32 23.03 4.72
CA ASN A 354 -24.67 22.50 4.65
C ASN A 354 -25.02 22.07 3.22
N LYS A 355 -26.07 21.25 3.07
CA LYS A 355 -26.47 20.68 1.78
C LYS A 355 -26.83 21.72 0.71
N GLU A 356 -27.49 22.80 1.11
CA GLU A 356 -27.91 23.86 0.19
C GLU A 356 -26.69 24.58 -0.40
N ALA A 357 -25.70 24.93 0.44
CA ALA A 357 -24.46 25.54 -0.01
C ALA A 357 -23.71 24.64 -1.00
N ILE A 358 -23.62 23.34 -0.73
CA ILE A 358 -23.01 22.36 -1.64
C ILE A 358 -23.77 22.31 -2.97
N PHE A 359 -25.11 22.22 -2.91
CA PHE A 359 -25.94 22.17 -4.11
C PHE A 359 -25.72 23.40 -4.99
N GLN A 360 -25.70 24.60 -4.41
CA GLN A 360 -25.44 25.83 -5.15
C GLN A 360 -24.02 25.89 -5.71
N SER A 361 -23.01 25.49 -4.93
CA SER A 361 -21.62 25.44 -5.36
C SER A 361 -21.42 24.50 -6.54
N VAL A 362 -21.93 23.27 -6.45
CA VAL A 362 -21.82 22.24 -7.50
C VAL A 362 -22.60 22.65 -8.75
N LYS A 363 -23.82 23.19 -8.58
CA LYS A 363 -24.63 23.69 -9.69
C LYS A 363 -23.94 24.85 -10.40
N TYR A 364 -23.34 25.77 -9.65
CA TYR A 364 -22.55 26.86 -10.22
C TYR A 364 -21.34 26.30 -10.98
N PHE A 365 -20.58 25.37 -10.40
CA PHE A 365 -19.43 24.76 -11.09
C PHE A 365 -19.82 24.06 -12.40
N PHE A 366 -20.90 23.27 -12.41
CA PHE A 366 -21.40 22.62 -13.64
C PHE A 366 -21.84 23.63 -14.71
N SER A 367 -22.21 24.85 -14.35
CA SER A 367 -22.50 25.90 -15.33
C SER A 367 -21.24 26.44 -16.03
N GLN A 368 -20.04 26.21 -15.47
CA GLN A 368 -18.77 26.73 -16.00
C GLN A 368 -18.11 25.78 -17.01
N VAL A 369 -18.59 24.55 -17.14
CA VAL A 369 -18.02 23.52 -18.02
C VAL A 369 -19.11 22.86 -18.86
N SER A 370 -18.78 22.46 -20.09
CA SER A 370 -19.68 21.69 -20.96
C SER A 370 -19.70 20.20 -20.62
N ALA A 371 -18.61 19.70 -20.04
CA ALA A 371 -18.50 18.31 -19.56
C ALA A 371 -17.32 18.21 -18.59
N LEU A 372 -17.33 17.16 -17.76
CA LEU A 372 -16.18 16.74 -16.97
C LEU A 372 -16.09 15.21 -16.94
N TYR A 373 -14.89 14.68 -16.71
CA TYR A 373 -14.63 13.25 -16.58
C TYR A 373 -13.52 13.00 -15.57
N HIS A 374 -13.76 12.11 -14.60
CA HIS A 374 -12.75 11.72 -13.63
C HIS A 374 -12.03 10.45 -14.12
N ASP A 375 -10.73 10.51 -14.31
CA ASP A 375 -9.88 9.34 -14.56
C ASP A 375 -9.21 8.92 -13.25
N ILE A 376 -9.89 8.07 -12.48
CA ILE A 376 -9.44 7.59 -11.18
C ILE A 376 -8.19 6.74 -11.39
N LYS A 377 -7.04 7.20 -10.89
CA LYS A 377 -5.78 6.45 -10.94
C LYS A 377 -5.77 5.40 -9.85
N MET A 378 -6.08 5.82 -8.63
CA MET A 378 -5.97 5.01 -7.43
C MET A 378 -7.02 5.41 -6.41
N MET A 379 -7.49 4.46 -5.59
CA MET A 379 -8.45 4.75 -4.52
C MET A 379 -8.24 3.82 -3.32
N TRP A 380 -8.10 4.40 -2.13
CA TRP A 380 -7.79 3.67 -0.90
C TRP A 380 -8.87 3.89 0.15
N GLU A 381 -9.45 2.83 0.71
CA GLU A 381 -10.34 2.89 1.88
C GLU A 381 -9.54 2.59 3.16
N VAL A 382 -9.45 3.57 4.06
CA VAL A 382 -8.74 3.49 5.35
C VAL A 382 -9.70 3.90 6.46
N GLY A 383 -10.18 2.93 7.24
CA GLY A 383 -11.17 3.15 8.29
C GLY A 383 -12.48 3.71 7.74
N SER A 384 -12.84 4.93 8.11
CA SER A 384 -14.02 5.67 7.60
C SER A 384 -13.68 6.63 6.45
N THR A 385 -12.42 6.69 6.01
CA THR A 385 -11.95 7.65 5.00
C THR A 385 -11.62 6.93 3.70
N VAL A 386 -11.97 7.55 2.57
CA VAL A 386 -11.56 7.12 1.23
C VAL A 386 -10.69 8.22 0.62
N PHE A 387 -9.49 7.84 0.19
CA PHE A 387 -8.56 8.69 -0.55
C PHE A 387 -8.67 8.37 -2.04
N VAL A 388 -8.73 9.39 -2.89
CA VAL A 388 -8.84 9.20 -4.35
C VAL A 388 -7.79 10.03 -5.05
N GLU A 389 -6.88 9.39 -5.78
CA GLU A 389 -6.00 10.07 -6.72
C GLU A 389 -6.56 9.93 -8.13
N MET A 390 -6.71 11.05 -8.85
CA MET A 390 -7.30 11.06 -10.18
C MET A 390 -6.77 12.20 -11.05
N ASP A 391 -6.93 12.06 -12.36
CA ASP A 391 -6.88 13.20 -13.28
C ASP A 391 -8.32 13.59 -13.64
N VAL A 392 -8.66 14.86 -13.60
CA VAL A 392 -9.99 15.34 -14.02
C VAL A 392 -9.88 16.12 -15.31
N THR A 393 -10.60 15.66 -16.32
CA THR A 393 -10.68 16.31 -17.63
C THR A 393 -11.93 17.17 -17.72
N TYR A 394 -11.77 18.45 -18.05
CA TYR A 394 -12.84 19.42 -18.22
C TYR A 394 -12.92 19.87 -19.67
N TRP A 395 -14.13 19.90 -20.22
CA TRP A 395 -14.44 20.56 -21.48
C TRP A 395 -15.01 21.93 -21.15
N ARG A 396 -14.28 23.00 -21.50
CA ARG A 396 -14.69 24.38 -21.22
C ARG A 396 -15.77 24.84 -22.21
N LEU A 397 -16.49 25.90 -21.83
CA LEU A 397 -17.55 26.49 -22.66
C LEU A 397 -17.05 27.08 -23.98
N ASP A 398 -15.77 27.45 -24.07
CA ASP A 398 -15.14 27.94 -25.31
C ASP A 398 -14.77 26.82 -26.30
N GLY A 399 -15.00 25.56 -25.91
CA GLY A 399 -14.70 24.36 -26.68
C GLY A 399 -13.27 23.82 -26.46
N SER A 400 -12.45 24.49 -25.66
CA SER A 400 -11.15 23.96 -25.23
C SER A 400 -11.31 22.89 -24.16
N VAL A 401 -10.26 22.11 -23.93
CA VAL A 401 -10.23 21.03 -22.93
C VAL A 401 -9.09 21.31 -21.93
N VAL A 402 -9.09 20.69 -20.76
CA VAL A 402 -7.94 20.70 -19.85
C VAL A 402 -8.01 19.49 -18.94
N THR A 403 -6.86 18.92 -18.59
CA THR A 403 -6.78 17.78 -17.66
C THR A 403 -5.88 18.15 -16.49
N LEU A 404 -6.41 18.04 -15.27
CA LEU A 404 -5.74 18.51 -14.06
C LEU A 404 -5.62 17.37 -13.03
N PRO A 405 -4.48 17.21 -12.35
CA PRO A 405 -4.35 16.28 -11.23
C PRO A 405 -5.24 16.72 -10.07
N CYS A 406 -5.85 15.75 -9.40
CA CYS A 406 -6.77 15.97 -8.30
C CYS A 406 -6.61 14.87 -7.25
N PHE A 407 -6.71 15.27 -5.98
CA PHE A 407 -6.76 14.34 -4.86
C PHE A 407 -7.96 14.63 -3.97
N ASP A 408 -8.78 13.62 -3.69
CA ASP A 408 -9.96 13.76 -2.83
C ASP A 408 -9.79 12.99 -1.52
N ILE A 409 -10.24 13.62 -0.43
CA ILE A 409 -10.41 12.97 0.88
C ILE A 409 -11.91 12.94 1.19
N CYS A 410 -12.47 11.74 1.25
CA CYS A 410 -13.88 11.47 1.49
C CYS A 410 -14.05 10.81 2.87
N ARG A 411 -14.64 11.50 3.86
CA ARG A 411 -14.90 10.92 5.19
C ARG A 411 -16.36 10.52 5.34
N PHE A 412 -16.59 9.31 5.83
CA PHE A 412 -17.93 8.74 5.97
C PHE A 412 -18.38 8.64 7.42
N GLU A 413 -19.66 8.92 7.65
CA GLU A 413 -20.40 8.54 8.85
C GLU A 413 -21.41 7.46 8.46
N GLY A 414 -21.15 6.21 8.87
CA GLY A 414 -21.92 5.06 8.40
C GLY A 414 -21.81 4.90 6.88
N GLU A 415 -22.94 5.06 6.18
CA GLU A 415 -23.06 4.94 4.72
C GLU A 415 -23.25 6.28 4.00
N LYS A 416 -23.07 7.40 4.71
CA LYS A 416 -23.21 8.74 4.17
C LYS A 416 -21.90 9.52 4.22
N LEU A 417 -21.69 10.37 3.23
CA LEU A 417 -20.50 11.20 3.12
C LEU A 417 -20.63 12.41 4.06
N ALA A 418 -19.83 12.42 5.11
CA ALA A 418 -19.81 13.51 6.10
C ALA A 418 -18.91 14.66 5.62
N GLU A 419 -17.82 14.34 4.94
CA GLU A 419 -16.89 15.33 4.44
C GLU A 419 -16.31 14.93 3.08
N LEU A 420 -16.20 15.91 2.17
CA LEU A 420 -15.49 15.79 0.91
C LEU A 420 -14.56 17.00 0.74
N ARG A 421 -13.25 16.75 0.75
CA ARG A 421 -12.24 17.75 0.41
C ARG A 421 -11.59 17.39 -0.91
N ILE A 422 -11.58 18.33 -1.84
CA ILE A 422 -11.04 18.18 -3.19
C ILE A 422 -9.83 19.10 -3.31
N PHE A 423 -8.64 18.51 -3.44
CA PHE A 423 -7.37 19.20 -3.53
C PHE A 423 -6.92 19.23 -4.99
N MET A 424 -7.02 20.40 -5.62
CA MET A 424 -6.55 20.64 -6.98
C MET A 424 -6.34 22.14 -7.21
N ASP A 425 -5.44 22.48 -8.13
CA ASP A 425 -5.40 23.82 -8.72
C ASP A 425 -6.38 23.86 -9.92
N ALA A 426 -7.58 24.37 -9.67
CA ALA A 426 -8.67 24.42 -10.63
C ALA A 426 -8.71 25.69 -11.49
N ASN A 427 -7.83 26.66 -11.27
CA ASN A 427 -7.87 27.94 -11.99
C ASN A 427 -7.83 27.79 -13.52
N PRO A 428 -7.05 26.84 -14.09
CA PRO A 428 -7.09 26.61 -15.53
C PRO A 428 -8.48 26.25 -16.06
N VAL A 429 -9.40 25.72 -15.24
CA VAL A 429 -10.76 25.39 -15.71
C VAL A 429 -11.53 26.65 -16.13
N GLY A 430 -11.41 27.74 -15.37
CA GLY A 430 -12.10 29.01 -15.62
C GLY A 430 -11.34 29.99 -16.53
N ASP A 431 -10.02 29.85 -16.65
CA ASP A 431 -9.18 30.73 -17.46
C ASP A 431 -8.24 29.94 -18.39
N ALA A 432 -8.55 29.96 -19.70
CA ALA A 432 -7.78 29.26 -20.72
C ALA A 432 -6.41 29.91 -21.03
N THR A 433 -6.11 31.08 -20.47
CA THR A 433 -4.82 31.76 -20.64
C THR A 433 -3.75 31.27 -19.67
N ILE A 434 -4.15 30.57 -18.60
CA ILE A 434 -3.23 30.02 -17.60
C ILE A 434 -2.49 28.83 -18.24
N PRO A 435 -1.15 28.88 -18.37
CA PRO A 435 -0.38 27.78 -18.92
C PRO A 435 -0.46 26.58 -17.97
N VAL A 436 -0.73 25.41 -18.54
CA VAL A 436 -0.61 24.12 -17.86
C VAL A 436 0.47 23.30 -18.54
N SER A 437 1.00 22.31 -17.82
CA SER A 437 1.98 21.36 -18.35
C SER A 437 1.57 20.79 -19.73
N ALA A 438 2.55 20.48 -20.57
CA ALA A 438 2.32 19.84 -21.88
C ALA A 438 1.77 18.42 -21.73
N THR A 439 1.98 17.79 -20.56
CA THR A 439 1.32 16.54 -20.18
C THR A 439 -0.11 16.75 -19.65
N SER A 440 -0.51 18.00 -19.37
CA SER A 440 -1.80 18.42 -18.79
C SER A 440 -2.78 19.13 -19.78
N SER A 441 -2.41 19.42 -21.04
CA SER A 441 -3.33 20.06 -22.01
C SER A 441 -3.24 19.60 -23.47
N VAL A 442 -4.39 19.06 -23.92
CA VAL A 442 -5.09 19.19 -25.21
C VAL A 442 -4.38 18.93 -26.53
N MET A 443 -4.80 17.79 -27.09
CA MET A 443 -5.02 17.51 -28.51
C MET A 443 -5.77 18.64 -29.24
N THR A 444 -5.06 19.46 -30.00
CA THR A 444 -5.65 20.20 -31.11
C THR A 444 -5.71 19.26 -32.33
N LEU A 445 -6.92 18.95 -32.81
CA LEU A 445 -7.07 18.31 -34.12
C LEU A 445 -6.75 19.33 -35.24
N PRO A 446 -6.25 18.86 -36.40
CA PRO A 446 -6.15 19.71 -37.58
C PRO A 446 -7.57 20.10 -38.02
N HIS A 447 -7.80 21.40 -38.23
CA HIS A 447 -8.97 22.02 -38.92
C HIS A 447 -10.18 22.47 -38.06
N GLN A 448 -9.94 23.34 -37.07
CA GLN A 448 -10.84 24.42 -36.59
C GLN A 448 -12.37 24.24 -36.79
N GLN A 449 -12.99 23.18 -36.26
CA GLN A 449 -14.45 23.12 -36.10
C GLN A 449 -14.83 22.91 -34.63
N ARG A 450 -15.58 23.88 -34.08
CA ARG A 450 -16.12 23.89 -32.70
C ARG A 450 -17.42 23.07 -32.66
N TYR A 451 -17.58 22.21 -31.66
CA TYR A 451 -18.87 21.57 -31.37
C TYR A 451 -19.74 22.46 -30.46
N GLN A 452 -21.07 22.41 -30.66
CA GLN A 452 -22.08 23.14 -29.88
C GLN A 452 -22.57 22.29 -28.66
N PRO A 453 -23.09 22.91 -27.57
CA PRO A 453 -22.89 22.44 -26.20
C PRO A 453 -23.77 21.30 -25.66
N ALA A 454 -24.70 20.72 -26.43
CA ALA A 454 -25.68 19.78 -25.85
C ALA A 454 -25.39 18.27 -26.10
N ASP A 455 -24.46 17.92 -26.99
CA ASP A 455 -24.19 16.51 -27.36
C ASP A 455 -22.68 16.17 -27.50
N ALA A 456 -21.79 17.06 -27.04
CA ALA A 456 -20.35 16.97 -27.28
C ALA A 456 -19.73 15.68 -26.72
N MET A 457 -20.09 15.27 -25.50
CA MET A 457 -19.57 14.05 -24.87
C MET A 457 -20.07 12.77 -25.60
N LYS A 458 -21.37 12.74 -25.94
CA LYS A 458 -21.99 11.63 -26.70
C LYS A 458 -21.35 11.47 -28.08
N ARG A 459 -21.17 12.57 -28.81
CA ARG A 459 -20.50 12.54 -30.12
C ARG A 459 -19.01 12.25 -30.02
N PHE A 460 -18.33 12.67 -28.95
CA PHE A 460 -16.94 12.26 -28.74
C PHE A 460 -16.82 10.73 -28.64
N PHE A 461 -17.61 10.06 -27.78
CA PHE A 461 -17.52 8.61 -27.65
C PHE A 461 -18.14 7.81 -28.82
N ILE A 462 -19.06 8.41 -29.60
CA ILE A 462 -19.75 7.74 -30.74
C ILE A 462 -19.12 8.05 -32.10
N GLU A 463 -18.52 9.22 -32.30
CA GLU A 463 -18.11 9.73 -33.61
C GLU A 463 -16.59 9.97 -33.68
N ASN A 464 -15.96 10.43 -32.58
CA ASN A 464 -14.52 10.71 -32.55
C ASN A 464 -13.69 9.40 -32.48
N PRO A 465 -12.66 9.21 -33.33
CA PRO A 465 -11.84 7.99 -33.34
C PRO A 465 -11.24 7.63 -31.97
N LEU A 466 -10.89 8.64 -31.17
CA LEU A 466 -10.27 8.46 -29.86
C LEU A 466 -11.29 8.12 -28.76
N GLY A 467 -12.50 8.70 -28.84
CA GLY A 467 -13.61 8.29 -27.97
C GLY A 467 -14.07 6.87 -28.25
N LYS A 468 -14.13 6.47 -29.54
CA LYS A 468 -14.35 5.06 -29.94
C LYS A 468 -13.25 4.15 -29.42
N GLN A 469 -11.98 4.56 -29.54
CA GLN A 469 -10.84 3.79 -29.05
C GLN A 469 -10.88 3.63 -27.52
N ARG A 470 -11.32 4.65 -26.77
CA ARG A 470 -11.52 4.58 -25.31
C ARG A 470 -12.64 3.60 -24.91
N VAL A 471 -13.77 3.60 -25.61
CA VAL A 471 -14.83 2.60 -25.40
C VAL A 471 -14.33 1.19 -25.72
N LEU A 472 -13.59 1.02 -26.82
CA LEU A 472 -12.97 -0.26 -27.20
C LEU A 472 -11.86 -0.71 -26.23
N GLN A 473 -11.31 0.20 -25.42
CA GLN A 473 -10.34 -0.07 -24.35
C GLN A 473 -11.00 -0.28 -22.96
N GLY A 474 -12.33 -0.38 -22.89
CA GLY A 474 -13.06 -0.69 -21.66
C GLY A 474 -13.41 0.51 -20.77
N PHE A 475 -13.14 1.74 -21.22
CA PHE A 475 -13.55 2.96 -20.50
C PHE A 475 -15.02 3.25 -20.78
N THR A 476 -15.91 2.64 -19.99
CA THR A 476 -17.34 2.94 -20.03
C THR A 476 -17.60 4.31 -19.36
N PRO A 477 -18.26 5.26 -20.01
CA PRO A 477 -18.61 6.54 -19.39
C PRO A 477 -19.47 6.29 -18.13
N LYS A 478 -19.10 6.84 -16.97
CA LYS A 478 -19.70 6.43 -15.69
C LYS A 478 -21.16 6.88 -15.54
N TRP A 479 -21.62 7.84 -16.34
CA TRP A 479 -23.04 8.19 -16.44
C TRP A 479 -23.91 7.00 -16.88
N ALA A 480 -23.35 5.98 -17.54
CA ALA A 480 -24.07 4.74 -17.88
C ALA A 480 -24.35 3.83 -16.67
N ILE A 481 -23.73 4.10 -15.52
CA ILE A 481 -23.85 3.31 -14.29
C ILE A 481 -24.99 3.85 -13.41
N ALA A 482 -25.17 5.17 -13.33
CA ALA A 482 -26.12 5.80 -12.40
C ALA A 482 -26.73 7.16 -12.83
N GLY A 483 -26.48 7.67 -14.04
CA GLY A 483 -27.06 8.94 -14.53
C GLY A 483 -28.52 8.81 -15.00
N PRO A 484 -29.21 9.92 -15.36
CA PRO A 484 -30.56 9.85 -15.93
C PRO A 484 -30.57 8.93 -17.15
N ARG A 485 -31.42 7.90 -17.14
CA ARG A 485 -31.43 6.84 -18.15
C ARG A 485 -32.09 7.34 -19.44
N TRP A 486 -31.29 7.62 -20.46
CA TRP A 486 -31.79 7.81 -21.83
C TRP A 486 -31.97 6.42 -22.45
N SER A 487 -33.16 6.12 -22.95
CA SER A 487 -33.57 4.79 -23.41
C SER A 487 -32.68 4.26 -24.54
N VAL A 488 -32.00 3.13 -24.28
CA VAL A 488 -31.68 2.11 -25.29
C VAL A 488 -32.11 0.78 -24.69
N VAL A 489 -33.00 0.10 -25.40
CA VAL A 489 -33.76 -1.09 -25.02
C VAL A 489 -32.84 -2.24 -24.57
N ASP A 490 -33.01 -2.77 -23.36
CA ASP A 490 -33.59 -4.10 -23.10
C ASP A 490 -33.73 -4.34 -21.58
N GLN A 491 -34.84 -4.97 -21.18
CA GLN A 491 -35.25 -5.22 -19.79
C GLN A 491 -34.91 -6.66 -19.41
N ASN A 492 -34.17 -6.86 -18.31
CA ASN A 492 -34.41 -7.89 -17.28
C ASN A 492 -33.13 -8.22 -16.49
N THR A 493 -33.05 -7.78 -15.23
CA THR A 493 -32.51 -8.57 -14.12
C THR A 493 -32.86 -7.90 -12.79
N HIS A 494 -33.48 -8.64 -11.87
CA HIS A 494 -33.89 -8.19 -10.56
C HIS A 494 -32.71 -8.08 -9.58
N PHE A 495 -32.66 -6.99 -8.83
CA PHE A 495 -31.80 -6.82 -7.65
C PHE A 495 -32.40 -7.57 -6.45
N ASN A 496 -31.60 -8.41 -5.80
CA ASN A 496 -31.94 -8.99 -4.50
C ASN A 496 -31.06 -8.33 -3.43
N SER A 497 -31.70 -7.69 -2.46
CA SER A 497 -31.05 -7.07 -1.31
C SER A 497 -30.91 -8.12 -0.20
N GLY A 498 -29.67 -8.48 0.12
CA GLY A 498 -29.33 -9.40 1.19
C GLY A 498 -28.18 -8.83 2.00
N THR A 499 -28.52 -8.08 3.04
CA THR A 499 -27.61 -7.52 4.04
C THR A 499 -27.01 -8.63 4.89
N ASN A 500 -25.68 -8.73 4.97
CA ASN A 500 -24.92 -9.27 6.10
C ASN A 500 -23.45 -8.90 5.95
N ASN A 501 -23.05 -7.73 6.47
CA ASN A 501 -21.65 -7.31 6.56
C ASN A 501 -21.03 -7.87 7.85
N PRO A 502 -19.89 -8.58 7.80
CA PRO A 502 -18.98 -8.68 8.93
C PRO A 502 -18.15 -7.38 9.03
N GLN A 503 -17.86 -6.96 10.27
CA GLN A 503 -17.15 -5.72 10.60
C GLN A 503 -15.72 -5.68 10.04
N SER A 504 -15.42 -4.65 9.24
CA SER A 504 -14.08 -4.33 8.75
C SER A 504 -13.24 -3.68 9.85
N SER A 505 -12.20 -4.35 10.33
CA SER A 505 -11.15 -3.77 11.17
C SER A 505 -9.95 -3.32 10.33
N LEU A 506 -10.15 -2.31 9.49
CA LEU A 506 -9.05 -1.50 8.94
C LEU A 506 -8.59 -0.56 10.07
N LEU A 507 -7.60 -0.99 10.84
CA LEU A 507 -6.94 -0.17 11.85
C LEU A 507 -6.35 1.08 11.19
N GLU A 508 -6.84 2.26 11.57
CA GLU A 508 -6.03 3.48 11.54
C GLU A 508 -4.68 3.14 12.18
N THR A 509 -3.58 3.28 11.45
CA THR A 509 -2.26 3.23 12.08
C THR A 509 -1.77 4.65 12.32
N LEU A 510 -1.56 4.93 13.60
CA LEU A 510 -0.86 6.10 14.13
C LEU A 510 0.58 6.17 13.57
N PRO A 511 1.22 7.36 13.56
CA PRO A 511 2.49 7.65 12.89
C PRO A 511 3.57 6.56 13.06
N GLY A 512 4.10 6.08 11.93
CA GLY A 512 5.19 5.12 11.82
C GLY A 512 6.50 5.74 11.30
N ARG A 513 7.46 4.90 10.93
CA ARG A 513 8.81 5.32 10.51
C ARG A 513 8.78 6.26 9.29
N LYS A 514 7.86 6.08 8.35
CA LYS A 514 7.80 6.92 7.15
C LYS A 514 7.19 8.28 7.45
N THR A 515 6.23 8.35 8.36
CA THR A 515 5.72 9.64 8.85
C THR A 515 6.79 10.49 9.55
N GLU A 516 7.75 9.85 10.25
CA GLU A 516 8.92 10.54 10.80
C GLU A 516 9.79 11.15 9.68
N ILE A 517 10.02 10.38 8.61
CA ILE A 517 10.79 10.82 7.44
C ILE A 517 10.09 11.98 6.73
N VAL A 518 8.78 11.88 6.51
CA VAL A 518 7.95 12.97 5.94
C VAL A 518 8.02 14.23 6.81
N THR A 519 7.93 14.09 8.13
CA THR A 519 8.05 15.23 9.05
C THR A 519 9.43 15.89 8.96
N ALA A 520 10.50 15.09 8.88
CA ALA A 520 11.86 15.60 8.71
C ALA A 520 12.07 16.28 7.35
N LEU A 521 11.45 15.76 6.29
CA LEU A 521 11.45 16.38 4.96
C LEU A 521 10.75 17.75 5.00
N PHE A 522 9.57 17.87 5.61
CA PHE A 522 8.92 19.17 5.81
C PHE A 522 9.77 20.12 6.65
N ALA A 523 10.50 19.62 7.65
CA ALA A 523 11.42 20.44 8.44
C ALA A 523 12.56 21.04 7.60
N ARG A 524 13.10 20.29 6.63
CA ARG A 524 14.09 20.84 5.67
C ARG A 524 13.45 21.88 4.76
N GLY A 525 12.21 21.64 4.34
CA GLY A 525 11.43 22.61 3.56
C GLY A 525 11.21 23.92 4.31
N GLU A 526 10.83 23.86 5.58
CA GLU A 526 10.64 25.03 6.46
C GLU A 526 11.95 25.76 6.78
N ALA A 527 13.09 25.06 6.71
CA ALA A 527 14.42 25.62 6.91
C ALA A 527 15.05 26.19 5.61
N PHE A 528 14.36 26.10 4.47
CA PHE A 528 14.86 26.44 3.13
C PHE A 528 16.15 25.69 2.76
N ASP A 529 16.30 24.46 3.25
CA ASP A 529 17.46 23.60 2.97
C ASP A 529 17.19 22.71 1.75
N SER A 530 17.30 23.29 0.55
CA SER A 530 17.08 22.56 -0.71
C SER A 530 18.00 21.35 -0.87
N GLN A 531 19.24 21.44 -0.39
CA GLN A 531 20.20 20.34 -0.46
C GLN A 531 19.74 19.18 0.42
N GLY A 532 19.52 19.43 1.72
CA GLY A 532 19.05 18.42 2.66
C GLY A 532 17.66 17.88 2.31
N PHE A 533 16.81 18.67 1.64
CA PHE A 533 15.53 18.22 1.11
C PHE A 533 15.70 17.13 0.05
N THR A 534 16.61 17.32 -0.91
CA THR A 534 16.85 16.32 -1.98
C THR A 534 17.46 15.02 -1.48
N GLU A 535 18.13 15.03 -0.32
CA GLU A 535 18.72 13.82 0.27
C GLU A 535 17.68 12.79 0.67
N PHE A 536 16.42 13.18 0.90
CA PHE A 536 15.35 12.23 1.22
C PHE A 536 14.92 11.36 0.05
N PHE A 537 15.26 11.74 -1.18
CA PHE A 537 14.80 11.07 -2.39
C PHE A 537 15.73 9.95 -2.84
N VAL A 538 15.17 8.96 -3.54
CA VAL A 538 15.92 8.01 -4.37
C VAL A 538 16.59 8.73 -5.54
N ASP A 539 17.52 8.08 -6.25
CA ASP A 539 18.28 8.74 -7.32
C ASP A 539 17.45 9.10 -8.56
N ASN A 540 16.38 8.33 -8.83
CA ASN A 540 15.41 8.60 -9.89
C ASN A 540 14.01 8.86 -9.30
N PRO A 541 13.81 9.98 -8.60
CA PRO A 541 12.53 10.28 -7.96
C PRO A 541 11.52 10.89 -8.94
N VAL A 542 10.25 10.86 -8.57
CA VAL A 542 9.20 11.68 -9.19
C VAL A 542 8.73 12.71 -8.18
N TYR A 543 8.90 13.99 -8.48
CA TYR A 543 8.40 15.09 -7.65
C TYR A 543 7.50 15.99 -8.47
N GLN A 544 6.26 16.20 -8.03
CA GLN A 544 5.31 17.07 -8.72
C GLN A 544 4.63 18.00 -7.73
N PHE A 545 4.74 19.29 -8.00
CA PHE A 545 4.04 20.34 -7.26
C PHE A 545 2.85 20.83 -8.09
N GLY A 546 1.62 20.65 -7.60
CA GLY A 546 0.39 21.08 -8.29
C GLY A 546 0.35 20.68 -9.76
N ASN A 547 0.04 21.64 -10.62
CA ASN A 547 -0.08 21.47 -12.07
C ASN A 547 1.26 21.59 -12.83
N TYR A 548 2.40 21.76 -12.14
CA TYR A 548 3.70 21.91 -12.79
C TYR A 548 4.21 20.58 -13.37
N GLU A 549 5.19 20.67 -14.28
CA GLU A 549 5.86 19.49 -14.85
C GLU A 549 6.57 18.68 -13.76
N PRO A 550 6.47 17.34 -13.78
CA PRO A 550 7.20 16.49 -12.84
C PRO A 550 8.72 16.64 -12.98
N CYS A 551 9.40 16.75 -11.85
CA CYS A 551 10.84 16.59 -11.74
C CYS A 551 11.18 15.09 -11.66
N LEU A 552 12.11 14.64 -12.50
CA LEU A 552 12.46 13.21 -12.65
C LEU A 552 13.86 12.85 -12.13
N ASP A 553 14.57 13.82 -11.56
CA ASP A 553 15.90 13.65 -10.97
C ASP A 553 16.09 14.62 -9.80
N LYS A 554 17.06 14.35 -8.92
CA LYS A 554 17.36 15.18 -7.74
C LYS A 554 17.77 16.61 -8.09
N GLY A 555 18.41 16.82 -9.24
CA GLY A 555 18.82 18.15 -9.70
C GLY A 555 17.62 19.01 -10.11
N ALA A 556 16.65 18.42 -10.81
CA ALA A 556 15.38 19.06 -11.15
C ALA A 556 14.58 19.41 -9.88
N ILE A 557 14.54 18.50 -8.88
CA ILE A 557 13.93 18.78 -7.58
C ILE A 557 14.63 19.96 -6.89
N PHE A 558 15.96 19.93 -6.83
CA PHE A 558 16.75 21.00 -6.23
C PHE A 558 16.38 22.36 -6.82
N ASN A 559 16.41 22.46 -8.16
CA ASN A 559 16.10 23.71 -8.87
C ASN A 559 14.66 24.17 -8.64
N SER A 560 13.70 23.24 -8.64
CA SER A 560 12.29 23.53 -8.41
C SER A 560 12.05 24.09 -7.00
N VAL A 561 12.62 23.43 -5.99
CA VAL A 561 12.49 23.80 -4.58
C VAL A 561 13.23 25.11 -4.27
N GLU A 562 14.44 25.30 -4.81
CA GLU A 562 15.19 26.55 -4.70
C GLU A 562 14.44 27.73 -5.34
N ALA A 563 13.87 27.54 -6.53
CA ALA A 563 13.05 28.54 -7.18
C ALA A 563 11.79 28.89 -6.37
N PHE A 564 11.16 27.90 -5.72
CA PHE A 564 10.01 28.13 -4.84
C PHE A 564 10.38 28.90 -3.57
N PHE A 565 11.46 28.52 -2.88
CA PHE A 565 11.95 29.25 -1.69
C PHE A 565 12.33 30.70 -2.01
N GLY A 566 12.79 30.98 -3.23
CA GLY A 566 12.99 32.34 -3.72
C GLY A 566 11.73 33.21 -3.70
N GLN A 567 10.54 32.63 -3.86
CA GLN A 567 9.27 33.34 -3.98
C GLN A 567 8.62 33.70 -2.63
N VAL A 568 8.96 32.98 -1.56
CA VAL A 568 8.37 33.17 -0.23
C VAL A 568 9.42 33.65 0.78
N ALA A 569 9.00 34.44 1.77
CA ALA A 569 9.83 34.83 2.89
C ALA A 569 9.96 33.71 3.93
N ALA A 570 8.89 32.93 4.11
CA ALA A 570 8.85 31.75 4.96
C ALA A 570 7.68 30.85 4.57
N LEU A 571 7.72 29.59 5.00
CA LEU A 571 6.58 28.68 4.94
C LEU A 571 6.50 27.83 6.21
N TYR A 572 5.31 27.32 6.52
CA TYR A 572 5.06 26.40 7.63
C TYR A 572 3.95 25.40 7.28
N HIS A 573 4.20 24.12 7.51
CA HIS A 573 3.19 23.07 7.31
C HIS A 573 2.44 22.81 8.61
N ASP A 574 1.15 23.10 8.65
CA ASP A 574 0.25 22.75 9.75
C ASP A 574 -0.42 21.41 9.45
N ILE A 575 0.31 20.32 9.74
CA ILE A 575 -0.16 18.95 9.53
C ILE A 575 -1.39 18.71 10.39
N LYS A 576 -2.54 18.47 9.76
CA LYS A 576 -3.78 18.11 10.45
C LYS A 576 -3.78 16.63 10.75
N MET A 577 -3.52 15.84 9.72
CA MET A 577 -3.58 14.39 9.76
C MET A 577 -2.54 13.81 8.82
N MET A 578 -2.04 12.64 9.18
CA MET A 578 -1.08 11.89 8.37
C MET A 578 -1.37 10.40 8.54
N TRP A 579 -1.44 9.68 7.43
CA TRP A 579 -1.77 8.26 7.40
C TRP A 579 -0.64 7.50 6.73
N GLU A 580 -0.09 6.50 7.41
CA GLU A 580 0.90 5.57 6.85
C GLU A 580 0.18 4.26 6.47
N THR A 581 0.30 3.84 5.22
CA THR A 581 -0.20 2.54 4.75
C THR A 581 0.80 1.89 3.82
N GLY A 582 1.46 0.82 4.30
CA GLY A 582 2.52 0.14 3.56
C GLY A 582 3.71 1.06 3.27
N ASN A 583 3.94 1.36 2.00
CA ASN A 583 4.99 2.28 1.53
C ASN A 583 4.45 3.65 1.12
N ILE A 584 3.20 3.97 1.45
CA ILE A 584 2.55 5.24 1.10
C ILE A 584 2.29 6.04 2.38
N VAL A 585 2.52 7.35 2.33
CA VAL A 585 2.08 8.30 3.35
C VAL A 585 1.18 9.34 2.70
N PHE A 586 -0.04 9.49 3.23
CA PHE A 586 -0.95 10.58 2.90
C PHE A 586 -0.83 11.67 3.96
N VAL A 587 -0.77 12.93 3.55
CA VAL A 587 -0.73 14.07 4.47
C VAL A 587 -1.86 15.01 4.11
N GLU A 588 -2.67 15.39 5.09
CA GLU A 588 -3.60 16.51 5.00
C GLU A 588 -3.08 17.64 5.89
N MET A 589 -2.95 18.83 5.32
CA MET A 589 -2.37 19.97 6.03
C MET A 589 -2.90 21.30 5.52
N ASP A 590 -2.74 22.34 6.34
CA ASP A 590 -2.74 23.72 5.85
C ASP A 590 -1.30 24.18 5.74
N VAL A 591 -0.93 24.83 4.63
CA VAL A 591 0.41 25.43 4.48
C VAL A 591 0.29 26.93 4.58
N MET A 592 1.03 27.51 5.52
CA MET A 592 1.12 28.94 5.73
C MET A 592 2.33 29.48 4.97
N TYR A 593 2.12 30.48 4.12
CA TYR A 593 3.16 31.16 3.38
C TYR A 593 3.23 32.62 3.80
N TRP A 594 4.44 33.09 4.11
CA TRP A 594 4.75 34.50 4.25
C TRP A 594 5.33 34.96 2.92
N ARG A 595 4.66 35.89 2.24
CA ARG A 595 5.10 36.44 0.96
C ARG A 595 6.19 37.51 1.18
N LYS A 596 6.97 37.80 0.13
CA LYS A 596 8.02 38.85 0.17
C LYS A 596 7.47 40.26 0.38
N ASP A 597 6.18 40.49 0.09
CA ASP A 597 5.51 41.78 0.32
C ASP A 597 5.12 41.99 1.79
N GLY A 598 5.27 40.98 2.65
CA GLY A 598 4.92 40.99 4.08
C GLY A 598 3.52 40.44 4.39
N SER A 599 2.72 40.09 3.37
CA SER A 599 1.44 39.45 3.55
C SER A 599 1.59 37.95 3.90
N LYS A 600 0.58 37.38 4.56
CA LYS A 600 0.50 35.95 4.90
C LYS A 600 -0.72 35.33 4.25
N VAL A 601 -0.57 34.11 3.73
CA VAL A 601 -1.65 33.31 3.17
C VAL A 601 -1.60 31.88 3.69
N THR A 602 -2.75 31.28 3.97
CA THR A 602 -2.86 29.89 4.41
C THR A 602 -3.67 29.12 3.39
N LEU A 603 -3.16 28.00 2.89
CA LEU A 603 -3.79 27.23 1.81
C LEU A 603 -3.90 25.76 2.18
N PRO A 604 -5.05 25.10 1.91
CA PRO A 604 -5.18 23.66 2.10
C PRO A 604 -4.29 22.90 1.11
N CYS A 605 -3.65 21.83 1.59
CA CYS A 605 -2.74 21.00 0.81
C CYS A 605 -2.91 19.52 1.20
N ALA A 606 -2.80 18.66 0.20
CA ALA A 606 -2.69 17.23 0.42
C ALA A 606 -1.46 16.69 -0.32
N ASP A 607 -0.69 15.84 0.35
CA ASP A 607 0.49 15.22 -0.24
C ASP A 607 0.35 13.70 -0.25
N ILE A 608 0.88 13.08 -1.30
CA ILE A 608 1.09 11.64 -1.39
C ILE A 608 2.60 11.40 -1.51
N PHE A 609 3.15 10.69 -0.54
CA PHE A 609 4.52 10.17 -0.60
C PHE A 609 4.48 8.68 -0.90
N ARG A 610 5.28 8.21 -1.86
CA ARG A 610 5.57 6.79 -2.08
C ARG A 610 7.04 6.54 -1.81
N PHE A 611 7.30 5.49 -1.03
CA PHE A 611 8.64 5.15 -0.57
C PHE A 611 9.20 3.92 -1.27
N ASP A 612 10.51 3.94 -1.50
CA ASP A 612 11.36 2.77 -1.74
C ASP A 612 12.33 2.65 -0.55
N GLY A 613 12.14 1.61 0.26
CA GLY A 613 12.80 1.49 1.56
C GLY A 613 12.53 2.70 2.48
N GLU A 614 13.59 3.39 2.89
CA GLU A 614 13.55 4.62 3.70
C GLU A 614 13.75 5.91 2.87
N LYS A 615 13.66 5.84 1.54
CA LYS A 615 13.78 7.00 0.65
C LYS A 615 12.47 7.27 -0.08
N VAL A 616 12.22 8.54 -0.36
CA VAL A 616 11.05 8.99 -1.13
C VAL A 616 11.31 8.70 -2.61
N ALA A 617 10.52 7.78 -3.17
CA ALA A 617 10.52 7.47 -4.59
C ALA A 617 9.62 8.45 -5.36
N GLU A 618 8.51 8.86 -4.76
CA GLU A 618 7.59 9.82 -5.35
C GLU A 618 6.99 10.75 -4.31
N LEU A 619 6.90 12.04 -4.63
CA LEU A 619 6.15 13.05 -3.89
C LEU A 619 5.23 13.79 -4.87
N ARG A 620 3.92 13.70 -4.64
CA ARG A 620 2.91 14.55 -5.32
C ARG A 620 2.25 15.47 -4.31
N ILE A 621 2.24 16.76 -4.63
CA ILE A 621 1.70 17.84 -3.79
C ILE A 621 0.47 18.41 -4.51
N PHE A 622 -0.70 18.29 -3.90
CA PHE A 622 -1.98 18.74 -4.45
C PHE A 622 -2.45 19.98 -3.69
N MET A 623 -2.40 21.15 -4.34
CA MET A 623 -2.87 22.41 -3.78
C MET A 623 -3.17 23.44 -4.86
N ASP A 624 -4.11 24.35 -4.60
CA ASP A 624 -4.22 25.60 -5.34
C ASP A 624 -3.25 26.64 -4.77
N ALA A 625 -2.02 26.65 -5.29
CA ALA A 625 -0.93 27.52 -4.84
C ALA A 625 -0.93 28.93 -5.44
N ASN A 626 -1.84 29.24 -6.36
CA ASN A 626 -1.81 30.51 -7.11
C ASN A 626 -1.79 31.77 -6.23
N PRO A 627 -2.51 31.82 -5.09
CA PRO A 627 -2.43 32.96 -4.20
C PRO A 627 -1.00 33.23 -3.68
N VAL A 628 -0.10 32.25 -3.61
CA VAL A 628 1.27 32.46 -3.11
C VAL A 628 2.02 33.48 -3.97
N GLY A 629 1.92 33.35 -5.30
CA GLY A 629 2.60 34.22 -6.28
C GLY A 629 1.79 35.45 -6.72
N ASN A 630 0.48 35.48 -6.48
CA ASN A 630 -0.39 36.57 -6.90
C ASN A 630 -1.23 37.12 -5.73
N PRO A 631 -0.87 38.26 -5.13
CA PRO A 631 -1.57 38.83 -3.99
C PRO A 631 -2.96 39.41 -4.34
N ASN A 632 -3.29 39.53 -5.63
CA ASN A 632 -4.61 40.02 -6.06
C ASN A 632 -5.69 38.91 -6.07
N ILE A 633 -5.31 37.65 -5.88
CA ILE A 633 -6.28 36.54 -5.78
C ILE A 633 -6.91 36.60 -4.38
N PRO A 634 -8.24 36.79 -4.27
CA PRO A 634 -8.91 36.82 -2.98
C PRO A 634 -8.72 35.49 -2.24
N VAL A 635 -8.40 35.58 -0.95
CA VAL A 635 -8.29 34.43 -0.03
C VAL A 635 -9.15 34.72 1.20
N THR A 636 -9.56 33.68 1.90
CA THR A 636 -10.47 33.77 3.05
C THR A 636 -9.90 34.66 4.17
N ASP A 637 -10.78 35.25 5.00
CA ASP A 637 -10.42 36.22 6.08
C ASP A 637 -9.49 35.65 7.18
N THR A 638 -9.14 34.36 7.11
CA THR A 638 -8.05 33.77 7.92
C THR A 638 -6.64 34.21 7.48
N SER A 639 -6.55 34.91 6.35
CA SER A 639 -5.34 35.49 5.76
C SER A 639 -5.07 36.89 6.32
N SER A 640 -4.40 36.97 7.46
CA SER A 640 -4.08 38.25 8.10
C SER A 640 -2.82 38.91 7.52
N VAL A 641 -2.86 40.23 7.27
CA VAL A 641 -1.66 41.05 7.04
C VAL A 641 -0.91 41.19 8.37
N MET A 642 0.35 40.76 8.43
CA MET A 642 1.23 41.06 9.56
C MET A 642 1.82 42.45 9.39
N THR A 643 1.14 43.46 9.94
CA THR A 643 1.80 44.71 10.32
C THR A 643 2.24 44.57 11.77
N LEU A 644 3.54 44.73 12.05
CA LEU A 644 3.98 45.09 13.40
C LEU A 644 3.18 46.32 13.85
N SER A 645 2.93 46.41 15.15
CA SER A 645 2.72 47.69 15.83
C SER A 645 3.58 48.77 15.15
N GLU A 646 2.93 49.71 14.48
CA GLU A 646 3.55 50.87 13.82
C GLU A 646 4.74 50.54 12.87
N GLY A 647 4.45 49.97 11.70
CA GLY A 647 5.10 50.38 10.45
C GLY A 647 6.48 49.80 10.09
N SER A 648 6.95 48.73 10.74
CA SER A 648 8.24 48.09 10.40
C SER A 648 8.06 46.75 9.66
N LYS A 649 8.79 46.52 8.56
CA LYS A 649 8.86 45.23 7.82
C LYS A 649 9.96 44.33 8.41
N TYR A 650 9.74 43.02 8.48
CA TYR A 650 10.78 42.06 8.89
C TYR A 650 11.76 41.76 7.75
N GLU A 651 13.03 41.55 8.09
CA GLU A 651 14.03 40.97 7.18
C GLU A 651 13.74 39.46 6.97
N PRO A 652 13.88 38.92 5.73
CA PRO A 652 13.38 37.59 5.35
C PRO A 652 13.92 36.40 6.16
N THR A 653 15.12 36.49 6.73
CA THR A 653 15.79 35.34 7.38
C THR A 653 15.37 35.08 8.83
N ASP A 654 14.61 35.97 9.46
CA ASP A 654 14.24 35.89 10.89
C ASP A 654 12.73 35.72 11.14
N VAL A 655 11.90 35.71 10.09
CA VAL A 655 10.43 35.83 10.19
C VAL A 655 9.82 34.69 11.01
N MET A 656 10.23 33.44 10.77
CA MET A 656 9.71 32.27 11.48
C MET A 656 10.11 32.26 12.95
N ARG A 657 11.39 32.57 13.24
CA ARG A 657 11.92 32.65 14.60
C ARG A 657 11.16 33.71 15.40
N LYS A 658 10.99 34.91 14.84
CA LYS A 658 10.26 36.01 15.51
C LYS A 658 8.77 35.74 15.64
N PHE A 659 8.13 35.05 14.69
CA PHE A 659 6.72 34.65 14.83
C PHE A 659 6.50 33.72 16.03
N PHE A 660 7.31 32.67 16.18
CA PHE A 660 7.16 31.74 17.32
C PHE A 660 7.67 32.30 18.66
N LEU A 661 8.59 33.29 18.64
CA LEU A 661 9.10 33.94 19.86
C LEU A 661 8.24 35.12 20.33
N ASP A 662 7.83 36.00 19.42
CA ASP A 662 7.33 37.34 19.77
C ASP A 662 5.83 37.51 19.46
N HIS A 663 5.25 36.70 18.56
CA HIS A 663 3.87 36.88 18.13
C HIS A 663 2.88 36.08 19.01
N PRO A 664 1.77 36.69 19.52
CA PRO A 664 0.81 36.02 20.40
C PRO A 664 0.23 34.73 19.82
N GLN A 665 -0.05 34.70 18.50
CA GLN A 665 -0.51 33.49 17.81
C GLN A 665 0.56 32.39 17.79
N GLY A 666 1.84 32.74 17.61
CA GLY A 666 2.94 31.76 17.61
C GLY A 666 3.13 31.17 19.01
N GLN A 667 3.10 32.01 20.05
CA GLN A 667 3.17 31.60 21.45
C GLN A 667 1.99 30.69 21.85
N ALA A 668 0.77 31.02 21.42
CA ALA A 668 -0.42 30.19 21.67
C ALA A 668 -0.32 28.79 21.00
N ARG A 669 0.26 28.72 19.80
CA ARG A 669 0.49 27.44 19.10
C ARG A 669 1.50 26.56 19.82
N VAL A 670 2.61 27.13 20.31
CA VAL A 670 3.59 26.40 21.13
C VAL A 670 2.95 25.88 22.41
N ALA A 671 2.14 26.70 23.09
CA ALA A 671 1.41 26.30 24.30
C ALA A 671 0.41 25.15 24.06
N GLN A 672 -0.06 24.98 22.82
CA GLN A 672 -0.95 23.89 22.40
C GLN A 672 -0.21 22.67 21.82
N GLY A 673 1.14 22.64 21.89
CA GLY A 673 1.96 21.52 21.44
C GLY A 673 2.39 21.57 19.96
N TYR A 674 2.07 22.64 19.23
CA TYR A 674 2.49 22.83 17.83
C TYR A 674 3.87 23.51 17.78
N ILE A 675 4.91 22.74 18.09
CA ILE A 675 6.31 23.20 18.10
C ILE A 675 6.82 23.31 16.66
N PRO A 676 7.57 24.38 16.29
CA PRO A 676 8.15 24.49 14.97
C PRO A 676 9.11 23.34 14.63
N LYS A 677 8.97 22.75 13.43
CA LYS A 677 9.70 21.53 13.05
C LYS A 677 11.20 21.75 12.85
N TRP A 678 11.65 22.98 12.61
CA TRP A 678 13.09 23.31 12.58
C TRP A 678 13.80 23.02 13.90
N ALA A 679 13.09 22.96 15.04
CA ALA A 679 13.68 22.56 16.32
C ALA A 679 14.09 21.07 16.36
N ILE A 680 13.60 20.25 15.43
CA ILE A 680 13.81 18.80 15.35
C ILE A 680 15.02 18.46 14.47
N ALA A 681 15.14 19.10 13.30
CA ALA A 681 16.14 18.76 12.28
C ALA A 681 16.69 19.97 11.50
N GLY A 682 16.34 21.20 11.89
CA GLY A 682 16.77 22.46 11.28
C GLY A 682 17.82 23.20 12.12
N PRO A 683 18.09 24.48 11.84
CA PRO A 683 18.99 25.29 12.66
C PRO A 683 18.40 25.40 14.08
N ARG A 684 19.15 24.91 15.09
CA ARG A 684 18.72 24.80 16.50
C ARG A 684 18.53 26.17 17.19
N TRP A 685 17.53 26.95 16.78
CA TRP A 685 17.22 28.24 17.39
C TRP A 685 16.47 28.07 18.74
N ALA A 686 16.69 28.97 19.70
CA ALA A 686 16.02 28.88 21.00
C ALA A 686 14.52 29.25 20.93
N VAL A 687 13.68 28.60 21.75
CA VAL A 687 12.25 28.92 21.98
C VAL A 687 12.09 29.32 23.46
N ASN A 688 11.26 30.31 23.77
CA ASN A 688 11.14 30.84 25.14
C ASN A 688 10.34 29.87 26.05
N THR A 689 10.98 29.33 27.09
CA THR A 689 10.46 28.28 27.98
C THR A 689 9.98 28.78 29.35
N SER A 690 9.96 30.10 29.57
CA SER A 690 9.67 30.73 30.88
C SER A 690 8.25 30.56 31.44
N ILE A 691 7.40 29.72 30.81
CA ILE A 691 6.02 29.46 31.24
C ILE A 691 5.87 28.11 31.99
N ILE A 692 6.93 27.30 32.12
CA ILE A 692 6.85 25.97 32.74
C ILE A 692 7.76 25.91 33.98
N ASN A 693 7.17 26.02 35.18
CA ASN A 693 7.86 25.83 36.47
C ASN A 693 7.92 24.34 36.87
N ILE A 694 9.10 23.84 37.25
CA ILE A 694 9.46 23.12 38.51
C ILE A 694 10.79 22.36 38.35
N GLU A 695 11.58 22.40 39.41
CA GLU A 695 13.01 22.08 39.57
C GLU A 695 13.40 20.61 39.38
N ALA A 696 14.58 20.36 38.79
CA ALA A 696 15.25 19.06 38.83
C ALA A 696 16.74 19.21 39.23
N ASN A 697 17.13 18.54 40.32
CA ASN A 697 18.51 18.38 40.79
C ASN A 697 19.21 17.21 40.08
N GLY A 698 20.47 17.41 39.69
CA GLY A 698 21.52 16.41 39.91
C GLY A 698 22.06 15.61 38.71
N ASN A 699 23.15 16.13 38.14
CA ASN A 699 24.41 15.47 37.72
C ASN A 699 24.41 14.15 36.91
N GLY A 700 24.98 14.24 35.70
CA GLY A 700 25.63 13.13 35.00
C GLY A 700 26.14 13.51 33.61
N SER A 701 27.46 13.54 33.42
CA SER A 701 28.18 13.92 32.19
C SER A 701 27.90 13.01 30.98
N ILE A 702 28.07 13.53 29.73
CA ILE A 702 29.02 13.01 28.70
C ILE A 702 28.90 13.75 27.33
N ALA A 703 30.08 14.09 26.81
CA ALA A 703 30.61 14.24 25.45
C ALA A 703 29.75 14.48 24.18
N ASN A 704 30.31 15.38 23.35
CA ASN A 704 30.04 15.65 21.93
C ASN A 704 30.01 14.41 21.02
N SER A 705 28.96 14.25 20.22
CA SER A 705 29.02 13.65 18.88
C SER A 705 27.87 14.14 17.98
N ASN A 706 28.17 14.39 16.70
CA ASN A 706 27.23 14.73 15.62
C ASN A 706 26.34 13.54 15.22
N ASN A 707 25.60 12.96 16.17
CA ASN A 707 24.65 11.89 15.89
C ASN A 707 23.22 12.39 16.13
N PHE A 708 22.42 12.36 15.07
CA PHE A 708 20.98 12.57 15.15
C PHE A 708 20.35 11.51 16.07
N ASN A 709 19.79 11.93 17.19
CA ASN A 709 19.37 11.02 18.25
C ASN A 709 17.92 10.54 18.04
N TRP A 710 17.78 9.40 17.38
CA TRP A 710 16.49 8.76 17.09
C TRP A 710 15.66 8.39 18.33
N SER A 711 16.27 8.23 19.51
CA SER A 711 15.51 7.96 20.74
C SER A 711 14.79 9.21 21.27
N GLN A 712 15.36 10.39 21.05
CA GLN A 712 14.80 11.69 21.41
C GLN A 712 13.53 12.01 20.61
N LEU A 713 13.52 11.71 19.31
CA LEU A 713 12.33 11.81 18.44
C LEU A 713 11.24 10.79 18.83
N ARG A 714 11.62 9.58 19.22
CA ARG A 714 10.69 8.54 19.70
C ARG A 714 10.02 8.89 21.03
N SER A 715 10.70 9.58 21.94
CA SER A 715 10.09 10.10 23.18
C SER A 715 9.07 11.22 22.89
N TYR A 716 9.32 12.06 21.88
CA TYR A 716 8.39 13.12 21.47
C TYR A 716 7.08 12.56 20.91
N LEU A 717 7.14 11.49 20.09
CA LEU A 717 5.96 10.91 19.43
C LEU A 717 5.10 10.00 20.33
N LYS A 718 5.59 9.58 21.50
CA LYS A 718 4.90 8.63 22.40
C LYS A 718 4.17 9.25 23.60
N GLY A 719 4.09 10.58 23.69
CA GLY A 719 3.43 11.26 24.80
C GLY A 719 4.43 11.67 25.88
N LEU A 720 4.65 12.98 25.96
CA LEU A 720 5.61 13.61 26.86
C LEU A 720 5.22 13.41 28.35
N LYS A 721 6.14 12.89 29.15
CA LYS A 721 6.25 13.29 30.55
C LYS A 721 7.11 14.55 30.61
N LEU A 722 6.60 15.55 31.33
CA LEU A 722 7.17 16.90 31.44
C LEU A 722 8.62 16.90 31.95
N ASP A 723 8.99 15.88 32.73
CA ASP A 723 10.30 15.75 33.39
C ASP A 723 11.46 15.53 32.40
N ASP A 724 11.23 14.83 31.28
CA ASP A 724 12.26 14.57 30.26
C ASP A 724 12.57 15.82 29.40
N LEU A 725 11.65 16.78 29.35
CA LEU A 725 11.80 18.04 28.60
C LEU A 725 12.72 19.02 29.34
N VAL A 726 12.69 19.02 30.68
CA VAL A 726 13.52 19.88 31.54
C VAL A 726 14.99 19.51 31.44
N GLN A 727 15.33 18.22 31.32
CA GLN A 727 16.71 17.76 31.13
C GLN A 727 17.30 18.14 29.76
N LEU A 728 16.47 18.15 28.71
CA LEU A 728 16.90 18.50 27.34
C LEU A 728 17.22 19.99 27.16
N LEU A 729 16.52 20.84 27.90
CA LEU A 729 16.57 22.30 27.75
C LEU A 729 17.53 22.98 28.74
N ALA A 730 17.92 22.29 29.81
CA ALA A 730 18.94 22.76 30.75
C ALA A 730 20.37 22.70 30.19
N SER A 731 20.60 22.05 29.04
CA SER A 731 21.94 21.83 28.48
C SER A 731 22.55 23.03 27.75
N ASP A 732 21.95 24.23 27.79
CA ASP A 732 22.43 25.37 26.99
C ASP A 732 22.39 26.73 27.71
N ILE A 733 22.42 26.74 29.04
CA ILE A 733 22.59 27.99 29.82
C ILE A 733 23.88 27.87 30.63
N GLY A 734 25.01 28.17 29.98
CA GLY A 734 26.27 28.26 30.67
C GLY A 734 27.48 28.44 29.75
N GLU A 735 27.52 29.53 28.97
CA GLU A 735 28.77 30.28 28.72
C GLU A 735 28.52 31.55 27.87
N ARG A 736 28.33 32.69 28.55
CA ARG A 736 28.95 33.97 28.20
C ARG A 736 28.86 34.90 29.41
N ARG A 737 30.00 34.97 30.11
CA ARG A 737 30.35 35.69 31.35
C ARG A 737 30.04 35.00 32.65
#